data_AF-A0A7R9PB49-F1
#
_entry.id   AF-A0A7R9PB49-F1
#
_cell.length_a   1.000
_cell.length_b   1.000
_cell.length_c   1.000
_cell.angle_alpha   90.00
_cell.angle_beta   90.00
_cell.angle_gamma   90.00
#
_symmetry.space_group_name_H-M   'P 1'
#
loop_
_entity.id
_entity.type
_entity.pdbx_description
1 polymer ?
#
loop_
_entity_poly.entity_id
_entity_poly.type
_entity_poly.pdbx_seq_one_letter_code
_entity_poly.pdbx_strand_id
1 'polypeptide(L)'
;MSTVSEVQVNEVQHGDDSVSSKRRRTFSESENSENISPKKLKSLDDMSGDSPPSIQTKDNFSSLSAPNGCSKSVTLSSSKPGAIKKLVIKNFKDKPKLPDDYQKNTLEKLKEAVRAIQNSKSIQYSLEELYQAVENMCNHKMAPLLHMNLGGLIELHVKSNMDQFLEDSMDRPTFLKKINACWISHCQQMIMIRSIFLYLDRTYVLQNPAIPSIWDMGLDLFRSYFMSNNVVLARTVEGILMLIEKERHGDAVDRALLKSLLRMLVDISLYNDAFQNKFLAATERLYADEGRQLMQELDVPEYLAHVDKRLKEENERLLHYLDPQTNISPCPPNHLAEDEQQVVKQKEVGLGNKGLQYTMVTIRTRRGYQSTRWPLIHTVEKQLISEHLSSILSKGFDALVEENRVSDLTLLYSLFRRVKDGLVTLCGAFNAYIKTKGRTIVIDPEKDKSMVQELLDFKDKMNNIVLNCFQRNEEFVNSLKEAFEYFINQRANKPAELIAKFVDSKLRAGNKESTEEELEKLLDKIMVLFRFIHGKDVYEAFYKKDLAKRLLVGKSASVDAEKSMLSKLKQECGGGFTSKLEGMFKDVELSKDINIAFRQHMVPLRYPQLSNIDLTVNILTMGYWPTYPVCDVTLPVEMVQYQNIFNKFYLGKHSGRKLQWQPTLGHCVLNATFAQGKKELLVSLFQALVLLLFNEITELTFEEIKTATNIEDGELRRTLQSLACGKARVIQKMPRGRDVGDADKFLFNKDFTNKLFRIKINQIQDERDQ
;
A
#
# COMPACT_ATOMS: atom_id res chain seq x y z
N MET A 1 56.87 -35.96 6.69
CA MET A 1 57.49 -34.62 6.75
C MET A 1 56.41 -33.63 6.33
N SER A 2 55.64 -33.13 7.31
CA SER A 2 55.79 -31.80 7.92
C SER A 2 55.14 -30.73 6.99
N THR A 3 54.16 -29.93 7.38
CA THR A 3 53.98 -29.20 8.66
C THR A 3 52.52 -28.84 8.94
N VAL A 4 52.23 -28.74 10.24
CA VAL A 4 51.01 -28.33 10.92
C VAL A 4 51.10 -26.82 11.24
N SER A 5 49.97 -26.13 11.40
CA SER A 5 49.93 -24.83 12.09
C SER A 5 48.80 -24.83 13.13
N GLU A 6 49.20 -24.88 14.39
CA GLU A 6 48.41 -24.67 15.60
C GLU A 6 48.20 -23.17 15.85
N VAL A 7 47.06 -22.82 16.43
CA VAL A 7 46.83 -21.51 17.05
C VAL A 7 46.66 -21.74 18.56
N GLN A 8 47.60 -21.18 19.33
CA GLN A 8 47.64 -21.22 20.79
C GLN A 8 46.81 -20.10 21.41
N VAL A 9 46.14 -20.49 22.50
CA VAL A 9 45.56 -19.66 23.55
C VAL A 9 46.67 -19.20 24.49
N ASN A 10 46.61 -17.98 25.01
CA ASN A 10 47.24 -17.64 26.29
C ASN A 10 46.45 -16.57 27.05
N GLU A 11 46.08 -16.94 28.28
CA GLU A 11 45.64 -16.07 29.38
C GLU A 11 46.85 -15.36 30.01
N VAL A 12 46.67 -14.13 30.52
CA VAL A 12 47.36 -13.63 31.73
C VAL A 12 46.41 -12.71 32.52
N GLN A 13 46.44 -12.91 33.84
CA GLN A 13 45.63 -12.32 34.91
C GLN A 13 46.36 -11.18 35.69
N HIS A 14 45.57 -10.48 36.54
CA HIS A 14 45.88 -9.55 37.66
C HIS A 14 46.07 -8.06 37.28
N GLY A 15 45.51 -7.05 37.98
CA GLY A 15 44.69 -6.96 39.20
C GLY A 15 44.90 -5.58 39.86
N ASP A 16 43.80 -4.86 40.17
CA ASP A 16 43.59 -3.68 41.07
C ASP A 16 44.35 -2.35 40.79
N ASP A 17 43.82 -1.13 40.99
CA ASP A 17 42.66 -0.67 41.76
C ASP A 17 42.17 0.76 41.37
N SER A 18 40.87 1.00 41.56
CA SER A 18 40.08 2.23 41.79
C SER A 18 40.32 3.59 41.06
N VAL A 19 39.24 4.18 40.49
CA VAL A 19 38.47 5.32 41.04
C VAL A 19 37.31 5.74 40.10
N SER A 20 36.20 6.09 40.75
CA SER A 20 34.84 6.45 40.32
C SER A 20 34.62 7.26 39.02
N SER A 21 33.54 6.90 38.29
CA SER A 21 32.57 7.84 37.70
C SER A 21 31.29 7.11 37.25
N LYS A 22 30.14 7.45 37.88
CA LYS A 22 28.82 6.85 37.64
C LYS A 22 28.12 7.49 36.42
N ARG A 23 27.65 6.64 35.50
CA ARG A 23 26.65 6.91 34.45
C ARG A 23 25.22 6.80 35.00
N ARG A 24 24.29 7.62 34.52
CA ARG A 24 22.88 7.26 34.22
C ARG A 24 22.27 8.30 33.27
N ARG A 25 21.85 7.87 32.07
CA ARG A 25 20.48 7.59 31.60
C ARG A 25 19.67 8.84 31.27
N THR A 26 19.34 8.96 29.98
CA THR A 26 18.33 9.87 29.42
C THR A 26 17.18 9.03 28.87
N PHE A 27 15.94 9.39 29.22
CA PHE A 27 14.76 9.26 28.36
C PHE A 27 13.64 10.18 28.87
N SER A 28 13.14 11.00 27.93
CA SER A 28 11.79 11.53 27.68
C SER A 28 10.88 12.20 28.74
N GLU A 29 10.24 13.26 28.22
CA GLU A 29 8.89 13.82 28.48
C GLU A 29 8.66 14.75 29.67
N SER A 30 8.25 16.01 29.37
CA SER A 30 6.91 16.58 29.60
C SER A 30 6.90 18.12 29.90
N GLU A 31 5.81 18.75 29.43
CA GLU A 31 5.12 19.95 29.96
C GLU A 31 5.62 21.42 29.79
N ASN A 32 4.78 22.16 29.04
CA ASN A 32 4.19 23.49 29.25
C ASN A 32 4.66 24.48 30.35
N SER A 33 4.74 25.75 29.91
CA SER A 33 4.15 26.98 30.50
C SER A 33 5.05 28.06 31.13
N GLU A 34 4.59 29.30 30.89
CA GLU A 34 4.79 30.57 31.61
C GLU A 34 6.00 31.50 31.33
N ASN A 35 5.67 32.61 30.64
CA ASN A 35 5.86 34.02 31.04
C ASN A 35 6.97 34.38 32.03
N ILE A 36 7.85 35.32 31.64
CA ILE A 36 8.05 36.67 32.23
C ILE A 36 9.28 37.35 31.57
N SER A 37 9.05 38.54 30.99
CA SER A 37 9.89 39.74 30.78
C SER A 37 11.44 39.67 30.73
N PRO A 38 12.09 40.57 29.97
CA PRO A 38 12.58 41.78 30.64
C PRO A 38 12.44 43.11 29.86
N LYS A 39 12.47 44.18 30.65
CA LYS A 39 12.40 45.60 30.29
C LYS A 39 13.72 46.15 29.73
N LYS A 40 13.55 47.09 28.79
CA LYS A 40 14.19 48.42 28.61
C LYS A 40 15.73 48.56 28.55
N LEU A 41 16.16 49.14 27.43
CA LEU A 41 17.01 50.34 27.34
C LEU A 41 16.25 51.31 26.40
N LYS A 42 15.53 52.35 26.89
CA LYS A 42 15.96 53.75 27.14
C LYS A 42 16.79 54.35 25.99
N SER A 43 16.58 55.58 25.52
CA SER A 43 15.55 56.63 25.63
C SER A 43 16.19 57.85 24.95
N LEU A 44 15.44 58.61 24.17
CA LEU A 44 15.64 60.05 24.03
C LEU A 44 14.23 60.66 24.05
N ASP A 45 13.78 60.87 25.28
CA ASP A 45 12.81 61.88 25.71
C ASP A 45 13.43 63.28 25.44
N ASP A 46 12.78 64.43 25.50
CA ASP A 46 11.42 64.89 25.75
C ASP A 46 11.47 66.40 25.41
N MET A 47 10.30 67.05 25.29
CA MET A 47 9.98 68.28 26.03
C MET A 47 8.61 68.79 25.57
N SER A 48 7.62 68.44 26.37
CA SER A 48 6.30 69.04 26.54
C SER A 48 6.35 70.49 27.02
N GLY A 49 5.30 71.28 26.78
CA GLY A 49 5.05 72.49 27.55
C GLY A 49 3.92 73.40 27.08
N ASP A 50 2.77 73.24 27.74
CA ASP A 50 1.76 74.25 28.10
C ASP A 50 0.70 74.82 27.12
N SER A 51 -0.52 74.85 27.68
CA SER A 51 -1.80 75.45 27.25
C SER A 51 -1.86 76.95 27.67
N PRO A 52 -2.98 77.73 27.61
CA PRO A 52 -4.31 77.62 26.97
C PRO A 52 -4.64 78.98 26.23
N PRO A 53 -5.87 79.57 26.14
CA PRO A 53 -7.25 79.08 26.09
C PRO A 53 -8.05 79.58 24.84
N SER A 54 -9.31 79.16 24.84
CA SER A 54 -10.46 79.43 23.97
C SER A 54 -10.95 80.88 23.79
N ILE A 55 -11.76 81.07 22.71
CA ILE A 55 -12.95 81.95 22.51
C ILE A 55 -12.83 83.02 21.39
N GLN A 56 -13.68 82.86 20.35
CA GLN A 56 -14.41 83.85 19.51
C GLN A 56 -13.65 85.04 18.89
N THR A 57 -13.92 85.63 17.72
CA THR A 57 -14.86 85.50 16.59
C THR A 57 -14.41 86.58 15.59
N LYS A 58 -14.65 86.36 14.29
CA LYS A 58 -14.94 87.38 13.24
C LYS A 58 -13.93 88.54 13.05
N ASP A 59 -13.46 88.72 11.81
CA ASP A 59 -14.14 89.62 10.88
C ASP A 59 -13.57 89.52 9.46
N ASN A 60 -14.42 89.97 8.54
CA ASN A 60 -14.41 89.80 7.11
C ASN A 60 -13.98 91.13 6.43
N PHE A 61 -13.62 91.01 5.14
CA PHE A 61 -13.96 91.94 4.06
C PHE A 61 -13.09 93.17 3.70
N SER A 62 -12.87 93.30 2.39
CA SER A 62 -12.97 94.53 1.59
C SER A 62 -13.72 94.13 0.29
N SER A 63 -14.98 94.52 0.02
CA SER A 63 -15.59 95.85 -0.30
C SER A 63 -15.24 96.31 -1.74
N LEU A 64 -16.17 96.73 -2.62
CA LEU A 64 -17.23 97.73 -2.51
C LEU A 64 -18.33 97.54 -3.59
N SER A 65 -19.61 97.73 -3.23
CA SER A 65 -20.45 98.89 -3.63
C SER A 65 -21.95 98.67 -3.28
N ALA A 66 -22.56 99.69 -2.66
CA ALA A 66 -23.92 99.78 -2.08
C ALA A 66 -24.80 100.77 -2.91
N PRO A 67 -25.97 101.32 -2.48
CA PRO A 67 -26.79 101.12 -1.26
C PRO A 67 -28.34 101.17 -1.45
N ASN A 68 -29.07 101.16 -0.31
CA ASN A 68 -30.48 101.56 -0.05
C ASN A 68 -31.60 100.54 -0.40
N GLY A 69 -32.63 100.24 0.41
CA GLY A 69 -33.06 100.66 1.75
C GLY A 69 -34.53 100.20 2.03
N CYS A 70 -34.78 99.73 3.26
CA CYS A 70 -36.01 99.76 4.08
C CYS A 70 -37.37 99.06 3.70
N SER A 71 -37.77 98.17 4.62
CA SER A 71 -39.03 98.18 5.42
C SER A 71 -40.29 97.33 5.08
N LYS A 72 -40.63 96.49 6.07
CA LYS A 72 -41.95 96.13 6.65
C LYS A 72 -42.86 95.01 6.04
N SER A 73 -42.90 93.92 6.82
CA SER A 73 -44.08 93.40 7.57
C SER A 73 -45.05 92.36 6.95
N VAL A 74 -45.41 91.41 7.82
CA VAL A 74 -46.69 90.67 7.96
C VAL A 74 -46.82 89.25 7.35
N THR A 75 -46.63 88.27 8.27
CA THR A 75 -47.61 87.26 8.75
C THR A 75 -48.02 86.04 7.91
N LEU A 76 -47.89 84.89 8.60
CA LEU A 76 -48.46 83.54 8.48
C LEU A 76 -49.39 83.21 7.29
N SER A 77 -49.15 82.06 6.66
CA SER A 77 -49.96 80.85 6.94
C SER A 77 -49.41 79.58 6.30
N SER A 78 -49.68 78.49 7.00
CA SER A 78 -49.37 77.07 6.83
C SER A 78 -49.61 76.45 5.44
N SER A 79 -48.72 75.56 4.98
CA SER A 79 -49.05 74.14 4.71
C SER A 79 -47.92 73.30 4.07
N LYS A 80 -47.72 72.11 4.66
CA LYS A 80 -47.13 70.83 4.21
C LYS A 80 -45.66 70.73 3.71
N PRO A 81 -44.83 69.84 4.31
CA PRO A 81 -43.50 69.48 3.81
C PRO A 81 -43.60 68.37 2.75
N GLY A 82 -42.91 68.53 1.61
CA GLY A 82 -42.78 67.44 0.63
C GLY A 82 -42.80 67.80 -0.86
N ALA A 83 -42.61 69.05 -1.25
CA ALA A 83 -42.41 69.42 -2.67
C ALA A 83 -40.96 69.90 -2.88
N ILE A 84 -40.23 69.21 -3.77
CA ILE A 84 -38.90 69.63 -4.23
C ILE A 84 -39.02 71.03 -4.83
N LYS A 85 -38.41 72.04 -4.19
CA LYS A 85 -38.39 73.42 -4.70
C LYS A 85 -37.54 73.49 -5.97
N LYS A 86 -38.17 73.73 -7.13
CA LYS A 86 -37.46 74.06 -8.38
C LYS A 86 -36.80 75.43 -8.27
N LEU A 87 -35.48 75.47 -8.36
CA LEU A 87 -34.70 76.70 -8.50
C LEU A 87 -34.78 77.19 -9.95
N VAL A 88 -35.12 78.47 -10.15
CA VAL A 88 -35.13 79.13 -11.47
C VAL A 88 -33.95 80.09 -11.51
N ILE A 89 -32.99 79.83 -12.41
CA ILE A 89 -31.85 80.70 -12.65
C ILE A 89 -32.35 81.93 -13.42
N LYS A 90 -32.34 83.11 -12.79
CA LYS A 90 -32.71 84.37 -13.46
C LYS A 90 -31.61 84.79 -14.45
N ASN A 91 -32.01 85.30 -15.62
CA ASN A 91 -31.15 85.71 -16.75
C ASN A 91 -30.49 84.60 -17.59
N PHE A 92 -31.02 83.38 -17.58
CA PHE A 92 -30.59 82.34 -18.53
C PHE A 92 -31.23 82.60 -19.92
N LYS A 93 -30.55 83.39 -20.77
CA LYS A 93 -31.12 83.97 -22.00
C LYS A 93 -31.35 83.01 -23.18
N ASP A 94 -30.83 81.79 -23.15
CA ASP A 94 -31.28 80.65 -23.95
C ASP A 94 -30.41 79.44 -23.59
N LYS A 95 -30.90 78.20 -23.77
CA LYS A 95 -30.04 77.01 -23.65
C LYS A 95 -28.99 77.09 -24.77
N PRO A 96 -27.68 77.03 -24.48
CA PRO A 96 -26.68 76.89 -25.53
C PRO A 96 -27.03 75.66 -26.36
N LYS A 97 -27.32 75.87 -27.65
CA LYS A 97 -27.52 74.79 -28.62
C LYS A 97 -26.15 74.35 -29.09
N LEU A 98 -25.94 73.05 -29.19
CA LEU A 98 -24.74 72.50 -29.80
C LEU A 98 -24.60 73.06 -31.24
N PRO A 99 -23.38 73.33 -31.72
CA PRO A 99 -23.16 73.62 -33.14
C PRO A 99 -23.76 72.50 -34.01
N ASP A 100 -24.39 72.84 -35.14
CA ASP A 100 -25.05 71.87 -36.02
C ASP A 100 -24.08 70.76 -36.52
N ASP A 101 -22.80 71.11 -36.67
CA ASP A 101 -21.73 70.18 -37.09
C ASP A 101 -21.04 69.43 -35.94
N TYR A 102 -21.37 69.72 -34.67
CA TYR A 102 -20.69 69.13 -33.51
C TYR A 102 -20.79 67.61 -33.50
N GLN A 103 -21.96 67.06 -33.78
CA GLN A 103 -22.19 65.62 -33.83
C GLN A 103 -21.31 64.95 -34.90
N LYS A 104 -21.29 65.50 -36.11
CA LYS A 104 -20.55 64.92 -37.24
C LYS A 104 -19.04 65.00 -37.02
N ASN A 105 -18.54 66.16 -36.58
CA ASN A 105 -17.12 66.38 -36.36
C ASN A 105 -16.57 65.54 -35.20
N THR A 106 -17.31 65.45 -34.08
CA THR A 106 -16.90 64.64 -32.93
C THR A 106 -16.92 63.14 -33.26
N LEU A 107 -17.92 62.70 -34.05
CA LEU A 107 -18.00 61.31 -34.48
C LEU A 107 -16.86 60.93 -35.45
N GLU A 108 -16.52 61.80 -36.42
CA GLU A 108 -15.37 61.55 -37.31
C GLU A 108 -14.05 61.53 -36.55
N LYS A 109 -13.85 62.43 -35.58
CA LYS A 109 -12.69 62.41 -34.68
C LYS A 109 -12.56 61.07 -33.93
N LEU A 110 -13.67 60.54 -33.39
CA LEU A 110 -13.67 59.24 -32.72
C LEU A 110 -13.43 58.08 -33.70
N LYS A 111 -14.00 58.14 -34.92
CA LYS A 111 -13.73 57.15 -35.98
C LYS A 111 -12.27 57.13 -36.39
N GLU A 112 -11.64 58.29 -36.56
CA GLU A 112 -10.22 58.41 -36.89
C GLU A 112 -9.33 57.82 -35.79
N ALA A 113 -9.65 58.08 -34.52
CA ALA A 113 -8.94 57.48 -33.39
C ALA A 113 -9.06 55.95 -33.37
N VAL A 114 -10.27 55.40 -33.56
CA VAL A 114 -10.48 53.95 -33.63
C VAL A 114 -9.73 53.33 -34.81
N ARG A 115 -9.78 53.95 -35.99
CA ARG A 115 -9.02 53.48 -37.17
C ARG A 115 -7.51 53.57 -36.96
N ALA A 116 -7.01 54.59 -36.25
CA ALA A 116 -5.60 54.69 -35.91
C ALA A 116 -5.17 53.53 -35.00
N ILE A 117 -5.96 53.21 -33.96
CA ILE A 117 -5.72 52.07 -33.07
C ILE A 117 -5.70 50.74 -33.85
N GLN A 118 -6.72 50.51 -34.67
CA GLN A 118 -6.87 49.28 -35.47
C GLN A 118 -5.73 49.06 -36.47
N ASN A 119 -5.18 50.15 -37.02
CA ASN A 119 -4.05 50.09 -37.95
C ASN A 119 -2.68 50.21 -37.24
N SER A 120 -2.65 50.13 -35.90
CA SER A 120 -1.44 50.31 -35.09
C SER A 120 -0.67 51.62 -35.39
N LYS A 121 -1.40 52.71 -35.66
CA LYS A 121 -0.88 54.05 -35.88
C LYS A 121 -1.04 54.92 -34.63
N SER A 122 -0.21 55.96 -34.50
CA SER A 122 -0.34 56.94 -33.42
C SER A 122 -1.64 57.73 -33.54
N ILE A 123 -2.32 57.91 -32.42
CA ILE A 123 -3.54 58.73 -32.33
C ILE A 123 -3.11 60.22 -32.33
N GLN A 124 -3.78 61.05 -33.12
CA GLN A 124 -3.47 62.49 -33.20
C GLN A 124 -3.97 63.29 -31.98
N TYR A 125 -5.01 62.78 -31.31
CA TYR A 125 -5.67 63.39 -30.16
C TYR A 125 -5.23 62.71 -28.86
N SER A 126 -5.30 63.45 -27.74
CA SER A 126 -5.03 62.86 -26.42
C SER A 126 -6.16 61.94 -25.95
N LEU A 127 -5.85 60.94 -25.13
CA LEU A 127 -6.85 59.99 -24.59
C LEU A 127 -7.93 60.71 -23.75
N GLU A 128 -7.52 61.71 -22.96
CA GLU A 128 -8.43 62.53 -22.15
C GLU A 128 -9.43 63.30 -23.03
N GLU A 129 -8.93 63.90 -24.11
CA GLU A 129 -9.76 64.65 -25.06
C GLU A 129 -10.76 63.75 -25.80
N LEU A 130 -10.38 62.51 -26.09
CA LEU A 130 -11.26 61.52 -26.70
C LEU A 130 -12.29 60.98 -25.70
N TYR A 131 -11.89 60.74 -24.45
CA TYR A 131 -12.79 60.34 -23.37
C TYR A 131 -13.86 61.41 -23.11
N GLN A 132 -13.46 62.68 -22.97
CA GLN A 132 -14.37 63.81 -22.80
C GLN A 132 -15.31 63.98 -24.00
N ALA A 133 -14.83 63.71 -25.22
CA ALA A 133 -15.68 63.71 -26.41
C ALA A 133 -16.78 62.65 -26.33
N VAL A 134 -16.45 61.43 -25.88
CA VAL A 134 -17.44 60.36 -25.65
C VAL A 134 -18.42 60.74 -24.53
N GLU A 135 -17.93 61.28 -23.41
CA GLU A 135 -18.74 61.73 -22.27
C GLU A 135 -19.77 62.79 -22.71
N ASN A 136 -19.31 63.84 -23.38
CA ASN A 136 -20.16 64.91 -23.87
C ASN A 136 -21.22 64.37 -24.85
N MET A 137 -20.85 63.49 -25.78
CA MET A 137 -21.82 62.89 -26.69
C MET A 137 -22.88 62.04 -25.97
N CYS A 138 -22.49 61.29 -24.93
CA CYS A 138 -23.41 60.50 -24.12
C CYS A 138 -24.38 61.39 -23.33
N ASN A 139 -23.88 62.48 -22.74
CA ASN A 139 -24.70 63.45 -21.99
C ASN A 139 -25.76 64.14 -22.88
N HIS A 140 -25.50 64.24 -24.18
CA HIS A 140 -26.44 64.74 -25.19
C HIS A 140 -27.35 63.66 -25.80
N LYS A 141 -27.53 62.51 -25.12
CA LYS A 141 -28.39 61.39 -25.52
C LYS A 141 -28.00 60.70 -26.83
N MET A 142 -26.75 60.84 -27.28
CA MET A 142 -26.25 60.21 -28.51
C MET A 142 -25.58 58.83 -28.28
N ALA A 143 -25.71 58.25 -27.08
CA ALA A 143 -25.06 56.99 -26.72
C ALA A 143 -25.43 55.77 -27.63
N PRO A 144 -26.70 55.53 -28.02
CA PRO A 144 -27.04 54.42 -28.92
C PRO A 144 -26.37 54.51 -30.29
N LEU A 145 -26.33 55.73 -30.86
CA LEU A 145 -25.68 56.00 -32.14
C LEU A 145 -24.18 55.75 -32.05
N LEU A 146 -23.55 56.15 -30.95
CA LEU A 146 -22.12 55.99 -30.71
C LEU A 146 -21.74 54.51 -30.57
N HIS A 147 -22.54 53.73 -29.84
CA HIS A 147 -22.37 52.28 -29.72
C HIS A 147 -22.51 51.57 -31.08
N MET A 148 -23.54 51.90 -31.86
CA MET A 148 -23.77 51.30 -33.18
C MET A 148 -22.61 51.60 -34.15
N ASN A 149 -22.14 52.86 -34.20
CA ASN A 149 -21.01 53.23 -35.05
C ASN A 149 -19.71 52.53 -34.62
N LEU A 150 -19.45 52.44 -33.31
CA LEU A 150 -18.28 51.73 -32.80
C LEU A 150 -18.31 50.25 -33.19
N GLY A 151 -19.47 49.59 -33.01
CA GLY A 151 -19.67 48.21 -33.44
C GLY A 151 -19.39 48.00 -34.92
N GLY A 152 -19.91 48.87 -35.79
CA GLY A 152 -19.68 48.80 -37.24
C GLY A 152 -18.20 48.99 -37.65
N LEU A 153 -17.45 49.85 -36.96
CA LEU A 153 -16.01 50.02 -37.20
C LEU A 153 -15.21 48.78 -36.79
N ILE A 154 -15.54 48.18 -35.65
CA ILE A 154 -14.88 46.96 -35.17
C ILE A 154 -15.21 45.80 -36.11
N GLU A 155 -16.48 45.66 -36.50
CA GLU A 155 -16.95 44.63 -37.42
C GLU A 155 -16.21 44.67 -38.77
N LEU A 156 -16.11 45.85 -39.39
CA LEU A 156 -15.43 46.01 -40.68
C LEU A 156 -13.94 45.63 -40.60
N HIS A 157 -13.28 46.00 -39.50
CA HIS A 157 -11.87 45.66 -39.28
C HIS A 157 -11.66 44.17 -39.04
N VAL A 158 -12.47 43.56 -38.16
CA VAL A 158 -12.42 42.12 -37.88
C VAL A 158 -12.65 41.31 -39.16
N LYS A 159 -13.64 41.69 -39.98
CA LYS A 159 -13.89 41.05 -41.28
C LYS A 159 -12.65 41.11 -42.19
N SER A 160 -12.09 42.30 -42.39
CA SER A 160 -10.88 42.47 -43.21
C SER A 160 -9.69 41.65 -42.69
N ASN A 161 -9.53 41.54 -41.37
CA ASN A 161 -8.48 40.73 -40.76
C ASN A 161 -8.71 39.23 -40.90
N MET A 162 -9.94 38.77 -41.12
CA MET A 162 -10.23 37.36 -41.37
C MET A 162 -10.03 37.00 -42.85
N ASP A 163 -10.38 37.91 -43.75
CA ASP A 163 -10.27 37.70 -45.21
C ASP A 163 -8.80 37.47 -45.65
N GLN A 164 -7.81 38.08 -44.99
CA GLN A 164 -6.38 37.83 -45.25
C GLN A 164 -5.91 36.39 -44.98
N PHE A 165 -6.71 35.58 -44.27
CA PHE A 165 -6.38 34.18 -43.94
C PHE A 165 -7.00 33.16 -44.90
N LEU A 166 -7.72 33.61 -45.92
CA LEU A 166 -8.36 32.75 -46.92
C LEU A 166 -7.41 32.27 -48.01
N GLU A 167 -6.25 32.93 -48.19
CA GLU A 167 -5.24 32.54 -49.18
C GLU A 167 -4.45 31.30 -48.71
N ASP A 168 -4.30 30.30 -49.58
CA ASP A 168 -3.73 28.99 -49.23
C ASP A 168 -2.20 28.90 -49.28
N SER A 169 -1.50 30.05 -49.27
CA SER A 169 -0.05 30.11 -49.51
C SER A 169 0.83 29.81 -48.28
N MET A 170 0.23 29.67 -47.09
CA MET A 170 0.98 29.59 -45.82
C MET A 170 1.05 28.17 -45.26
N ASP A 171 2.24 27.77 -44.78
CA ASP A 171 2.41 26.55 -44.00
C ASP A 171 1.69 26.65 -42.65
N ARG A 172 1.26 25.50 -42.11
CA ARG A 172 0.39 25.44 -40.92
C ARG A 172 1.00 26.12 -39.67
N PRO A 173 2.28 25.90 -39.29
CA PRO A 173 2.89 26.62 -38.16
C PRO A 173 2.91 28.15 -38.33
N THR A 174 3.26 28.65 -39.52
CA THR A 174 3.25 30.09 -39.81
C THR A 174 1.84 30.65 -39.76
N PHE A 175 0.87 29.92 -40.30
CA PHE A 175 -0.55 30.27 -40.21
C PHE A 175 -1.00 30.43 -38.74
N LEU A 176 -0.68 29.47 -37.86
CA LEU A 176 -1.03 29.54 -36.44
C LEU A 176 -0.40 30.74 -35.73
N LYS A 177 0.87 31.05 -36.02
CA LYS A 177 1.55 32.23 -35.47
C LYS A 177 0.87 33.53 -35.89
N LYS A 178 0.44 33.63 -37.15
CA LYS A 178 -0.28 34.82 -37.65
C LYS A 178 -1.69 34.95 -37.05
N ILE A 179 -2.44 33.85 -36.90
CA ILE A 179 -3.73 33.85 -36.20
C ILE A 179 -3.56 34.31 -34.76
N ASN A 180 -2.54 33.80 -34.06
CA ASN A 180 -2.24 34.21 -32.70
C ASN A 180 -1.88 35.70 -32.60
N ALA A 181 -1.05 36.20 -33.51
CA ALA A 181 -0.70 37.62 -33.57
C ALA A 181 -1.92 38.50 -33.85
N CYS A 182 -2.81 38.08 -34.77
CA CYS A 182 -4.06 38.76 -35.06
C CYS A 182 -4.97 38.84 -33.82
N TRP A 183 -5.11 37.75 -33.07
CA TRP A 183 -5.87 37.72 -31.83
C TRP A 183 -5.29 38.62 -30.75
N ILE A 184 -3.98 38.53 -30.50
CA ILE A 184 -3.30 39.38 -29.51
C ILE A 184 -3.45 40.86 -29.86
N SER A 185 -3.29 41.21 -31.14
CA SER A 185 -3.48 42.58 -31.62
C SER A 185 -4.92 43.05 -31.41
N HIS A 186 -5.92 42.23 -31.78
CA HIS A 186 -7.33 42.53 -31.54
C HIS A 186 -7.63 42.78 -30.06
N CYS A 187 -7.15 41.91 -29.16
CA CYS A 187 -7.32 42.11 -27.72
C CYS A 187 -6.70 43.43 -27.23
N GLN A 188 -5.46 43.73 -27.63
CA GLN A 188 -4.78 44.98 -27.24
C GLN A 188 -5.54 46.21 -27.75
N GLN A 189 -5.98 46.18 -29.01
CA GLN A 189 -6.78 47.24 -29.62
C GLN A 189 -8.12 47.43 -28.88
N MET A 190 -8.80 46.35 -28.53
CA MET A 190 -10.06 46.39 -27.77
C MET A 190 -9.88 46.94 -26.35
N ILE A 191 -8.76 46.66 -25.66
CA ILE A 191 -8.46 47.29 -24.37
C ILE A 191 -8.35 48.81 -24.53
N MET A 192 -7.62 49.28 -25.56
CA MET A 192 -7.46 50.71 -25.81
C MET A 192 -8.78 51.39 -26.21
N ILE A 193 -9.56 50.76 -27.09
CA ILE A 193 -10.90 51.22 -27.45
C ILE A 193 -11.79 51.31 -26.20
N ARG A 194 -11.81 50.28 -25.34
CA ARG A 194 -12.58 50.31 -24.10
C ARG A 194 -12.16 51.46 -23.19
N SER A 195 -10.87 51.77 -23.14
CA SER A 195 -10.38 52.89 -22.31
C SER A 195 -10.89 54.25 -22.78
N ILE A 196 -10.94 54.50 -24.09
CA ILE A 196 -11.49 55.73 -24.68
C ILE A 196 -13.00 55.79 -24.49
N PHE A 197 -13.70 54.68 -24.71
CA PHE A 197 -15.16 54.60 -24.65
C PHE A 197 -15.68 54.19 -23.26
N LEU A 198 -14.87 54.38 -22.22
CA LEU A 198 -15.15 53.87 -20.88
C LEU A 198 -16.44 54.47 -20.28
N TYR A 199 -16.72 55.75 -20.56
CA TYR A 199 -17.96 56.39 -20.14
C TYR A 199 -19.19 55.73 -20.78
N LEU A 200 -19.13 55.39 -22.08
CA LEU A 200 -20.22 54.70 -22.78
C LEU A 200 -20.48 53.32 -22.16
N ASP A 201 -19.41 52.56 -21.89
CA ASP A 201 -19.49 51.20 -21.34
C ASP A 201 -20.13 51.20 -19.94
N ARG A 202 -19.81 52.20 -19.11
CA ARG A 202 -20.29 52.31 -17.71
C ARG A 202 -21.61 53.02 -17.52
N THR A 203 -22.09 53.77 -18.50
CA THR A 203 -23.35 54.51 -18.39
C THR A 203 -24.42 53.82 -19.22
N TYR A 204 -24.28 53.86 -20.55
CA TYR A 204 -25.29 53.35 -21.46
C TYR A 204 -25.31 51.82 -21.51
N VAL A 205 -24.16 51.18 -21.70
CA VAL A 205 -24.11 49.72 -21.86
C VAL A 205 -24.48 49.02 -20.54
N LEU A 206 -23.91 49.45 -19.42
CA LEU A 206 -24.22 48.90 -18.09
C LEU A 206 -25.71 48.99 -17.72
N GLN A 207 -26.40 50.06 -18.12
CA GLN A 207 -27.84 50.24 -17.87
C GLN A 207 -28.75 49.38 -18.79
N ASN A 208 -28.20 48.80 -19.86
CA ASN A 208 -28.95 48.04 -20.85
C ASN A 208 -28.43 46.60 -20.93
N PRO A 209 -28.98 45.65 -20.13
CA PRO A 209 -28.49 44.27 -20.06
C PRO A 209 -28.55 43.48 -21.38
N ALA A 210 -29.35 43.94 -22.35
CA ALA A 210 -29.44 43.35 -23.68
C ALA A 210 -28.27 43.73 -24.60
N ILE A 211 -27.45 44.72 -24.21
CA ILE A 211 -26.31 45.21 -24.96
C ILE A 211 -25.03 44.64 -24.32
N PRO A 212 -24.18 43.92 -25.08
CA PRO A 212 -22.93 43.41 -24.54
C PRO A 212 -21.96 44.55 -24.21
N SER A 213 -21.06 44.33 -23.25
CA SER A 213 -19.95 45.26 -22.99
C SER A 213 -19.13 45.49 -24.25
N ILE A 214 -18.41 46.61 -24.34
CA ILE A 214 -17.55 46.87 -25.52
C ILE A 214 -16.55 45.72 -25.73
N TRP A 215 -16.06 45.13 -24.63
CA TRP A 215 -15.19 43.96 -24.67
C TRP A 215 -15.91 42.74 -25.25
N ASP A 216 -17.08 42.40 -24.71
CA ASP A 216 -17.85 41.23 -25.14
C ASP A 216 -18.33 41.37 -26.59
N MET A 217 -18.72 42.58 -27.03
CA MET A 217 -19.02 42.88 -28.43
C MET A 217 -17.80 42.59 -29.33
N GLY A 218 -16.60 43.02 -28.93
CA GLY A 218 -15.37 42.73 -29.68
C GLY A 218 -15.06 41.23 -29.75
N LEU A 219 -15.33 40.49 -28.68
CA LEU A 219 -15.19 39.03 -28.65
C LEU A 219 -16.22 38.33 -29.54
N ASP A 220 -17.49 38.74 -29.48
CA ASP A 220 -18.59 38.18 -30.25
C ASP A 220 -18.43 38.44 -31.75
N LEU A 221 -17.96 39.63 -32.13
CA LEU A 221 -17.60 39.93 -33.52
C LEU A 221 -16.45 39.04 -33.99
N PHE A 222 -15.35 38.95 -33.23
CA PHE A 222 -14.23 38.06 -33.58
C PHE A 222 -14.70 36.60 -33.72
N ARG A 223 -15.49 36.11 -32.75
CA ARG A 223 -16.07 34.77 -32.78
C ARG A 223 -16.91 34.54 -34.03
N SER A 224 -17.83 35.45 -34.35
CA SER A 224 -18.78 35.28 -35.45
C SER A 224 -18.07 35.19 -36.79
N TYR A 225 -17.09 36.05 -37.03
CA TYR A 225 -16.31 36.02 -38.27
C TYR A 225 -15.29 34.87 -38.31
N PHE A 226 -14.69 34.50 -37.18
CA PHE A 226 -13.81 33.32 -37.11
C PHE A 226 -14.60 32.02 -37.37
N MET A 227 -15.81 31.91 -36.82
CA MET A 227 -16.69 30.75 -36.98
C MET A 227 -17.31 30.68 -38.38
N SER A 228 -17.67 31.82 -38.97
CA SER A 228 -18.23 31.86 -40.34
C SER A 228 -17.20 31.43 -41.39
N ASN A 229 -15.91 31.62 -41.12
CA ASN A 229 -14.81 31.19 -41.97
C ASN A 229 -14.36 29.76 -41.64
N ASN A 230 -15.10 28.76 -42.14
CA ASN A 230 -14.84 27.34 -41.89
C ASN A 230 -13.39 26.90 -42.19
N VAL A 231 -12.77 27.46 -43.23
CA VAL A 231 -11.38 27.15 -43.60
C VAL A 231 -10.41 27.60 -42.50
N VAL A 232 -10.57 28.82 -41.98
CA VAL A 232 -9.71 29.39 -40.93
C VAL A 232 -9.87 28.61 -39.63
N LEU A 233 -11.12 28.31 -39.25
CA LEU A 233 -11.44 27.50 -38.08
C LEU A 233 -10.82 26.10 -38.19
N ALA A 234 -11.04 25.40 -39.30
CA ALA A 234 -10.52 24.05 -39.52
C ALA A 234 -8.99 24.02 -39.49
N ARG A 235 -8.31 24.90 -40.24
CA ARG A 235 -6.84 25.00 -40.26
C ARG A 235 -6.26 25.31 -38.88
N THR A 236 -6.94 26.15 -38.09
CA THR A 236 -6.50 26.47 -36.72
C THR A 236 -6.59 25.23 -35.83
N VAL A 237 -7.75 24.56 -35.81
CA VAL A 237 -7.96 23.38 -34.97
C VAL A 237 -7.04 22.23 -35.39
N GLU A 238 -6.97 21.91 -36.67
CA GLU A 238 -6.08 20.86 -37.20
C GLU A 238 -4.60 21.18 -36.96
N GLY A 239 -4.22 22.45 -37.06
CA GLY A 239 -2.87 22.90 -36.74
C GLY A 239 -2.52 22.68 -35.27
N ILE A 240 -3.42 23.02 -34.35
CA ILE A 240 -3.23 22.78 -32.91
C ILE A 240 -3.11 21.28 -32.63
N LEU A 241 -4.00 20.45 -33.21
CA LEU A 241 -3.95 18.99 -33.04
C LEU A 241 -2.64 18.39 -33.55
N MET A 242 -2.16 18.83 -34.71
CA MET A 242 -0.89 18.38 -35.29
C MET A 242 0.32 18.75 -34.42
N LEU A 243 0.33 19.95 -33.80
CA LEU A 243 1.39 20.31 -32.86
C LEU A 243 1.35 19.42 -31.60
N ILE A 244 0.18 19.10 -31.07
CA ILE A 244 0.05 18.20 -29.93
C ILE A 244 0.51 16.78 -30.30
N GLU A 245 0.14 16.31 -31.49
CA GLU A 245 0.58 15.01 -32.02
C GLU A 245 2.10 14.95 -32.19
N LYS A 246 2.72 15.98 -32.76
CA LYS A 246 4.19 16.09 -32.84
C LYS A 246 4.85 16.02 -31.46
N GLU A 247 4.31 16.74 -30.47
CA GLU A 247 4.82 16.67 -29.10
C GLU A 247 4.67 15.28 -28.47
N ARG A 248 3.62 14.52 -28.81
CA ARG A 248 3.48 13.10 -28.38
C ARG A 248 4.54 12.20 -28.99
N HIS A 249 5.06 12.53 -30.16
CA HIS A 249 6.17 11.82 -30.80
C HIS A 249 7.55 12.30 -30.33
N GLY A 250 7.61 13.27 -29.41
CA GLY A 250 8.85 13.80 -28.84
C GLY A 250 9.44 15.00 -29.56
N ASP A 251 8.75 15.55 -30.57
CA ASP A 251 9.18 16.77 -31.24
C ASP A 251 9.04 17.99 -30.33
N ALA A 252 9.99 18.93 -30.44
CA ALA A 252 9.88 20.21 -29.76
C ALA A 252 8.80 21.08 -30.42
N VAL A 253 7.86 21.58 -29.62
CA VAL A 253 6.77 22.46 -30.07
C VAL A 253 6.70 23.74 -29.25
N ASP A 254 6.15 24.79 -29.86
CA ASP A 254 5.92 26.07 -29.18
C ASP A 254 4.70 25.97 -28.24
N ARG A 255 4.96 25.58 -26.99
CA ARG A 255 3.94 25.47 -25.93
C ARG A 255 3.26 26.81 -25.63
N ALA A 256 3.95 27.95 -25.82
CA ALA A 256 3.37 29.27 -25.58
C ALA A 256 2.33 29.63 -26.65
N LEU A 257 2.62 29.30 -27.91
CA LEU A 257 1.67 29.42 -29.01
C LEU A 257 0.42 28.57 -28.78
N LEU A 258 0.59 27.29 -28.41
CA LEU A 258 -0.53 26.38 -28.08
C LEU A 258 -1.39 26.94 -26.94
N LYS A 259 -0.76 27.36 -25.85
CA LYS A 259 -1.46 27.94 -24.69
C LYS A 259 -2.26 29.18 -25.09
N SER A 260 -1.69 30.07 -25.89
CA SER A 260 -2.35 31.29 -26.34
C SER A 260 -3.55 31.00 -27.26
N LEU A 261 -3.40 30.12 -28.24
CA LEU A 261 -4.48 29.75 -29.17
C LEU A 261 -5.61 28.97 -28.48
N LEU A 262 -5.29 28.06 -27.56
CA LEU A 262 -6.31 27.36 -26.78
C LEU A 262 -7.04 28.32 -25.84
N ARG A 263 -6.33 29.29 -25.25
CA ARG A 263 -6.94 30.36 -24.44
C ARG A 263 -7.87 31.23 -25.28
N MET A 264 -7.47 31.60 -26.50
CA MET A 264 -8.33 32.29 -27.47
C MET A 264 -9.62 31.51 -27.70
N LEU A 265 -9.54 30.20 -28.01
CA LEU A 265 -10.73 29.35 -28.22
C LEU A 265 -11.65 29.29 -26.99
N VAL A 266 -11.10 29.39 -25.78
CA VAL A 266 -11.87 29.50 -24.53
C VAL A 266 -12.54 30.87 -24.42
N ASP A 267 -11.81 31.96 -24.67
CA ASP A 267 -12.34 33.33 -24.57
C ASP A 267 -13.48 33.58 -25.56
N ILE A 268 -13.35 33.09 -26.80
CA ILE A 268 -14.43 33.14 -27.80
C ILE A 268 -15.47 32.02 -27.66
N SER A 269 -15.34 31.16 -26.64
CA SER A 269 -16.27 30.08 -26.32
C SER A 269 -16.54 29.10 -27.46
N LEU A 270 -15.47 28.71 -28.18
CA LEU A 270 -15.45 27.67 -29.22
C LEU A 270 -14.64 26.42 -28.84
N TYR A 271 -13.97 26.41 -27.68
CA TYR A 271 -13.09 25.32 -27.27
C TYR A 271 -13.78 23.94 -27.26
N ASN A 272 -14.95 23.81 -26.62
CA ASN A 272 -15.63 22.52 -26.51
C ASN A 272 -16.14 22.03 -27.88
N ASP A 273 -16.84 22.91 -28.61
CA ASP A 273 -17.54 22.55 -29.84
C ASP A 273 -16.58 22.29 -31.01
N ALA A 274 -15.54 23.13 -31.15
CA ALA A 274 -14.63 23.06 -32.29
C ALA A 274 -13.38 22.20 -32.04
N PHE A 275 -12.84 22.20 -30.81
CA PHE A 275 -11.56 21.58 -30.49
C PHE A 275 -11.69 20.31 -29.64
N GLN A 276 -12.34 20.36 -28.48
CA GLN A 276 -12.30 19.29 -27.47
C GLN A 276 -12.74 17.94 -28.02
N ASN A 277 -13.87 17.88 -28.74
CA ASN A 277 -14.37 16.62 -29.31
C ASN A 277 -13.41 16.01 -30.34
N LYS A 278 -12.83 16.85 -31.21
CA LYS A 278 -11.84 16.40 -32.20
C LYS A 278 -10.53 15.97 -31.55
N PHE A 279 -10.11 16.69 -30.50
CA PHE A 279 -8.93 16.35 -29.70
C PHE A 279 -9.07 14.98 -29.02
N LEU A 280 -10.22 14.72 -28.40
CA LEU A 280 -10.48 13.43 -27.75
C LEU A 280 -10.56 12.29 -28.77
N ALA A 281 -11.24 12.50 -29.91
CA ALA A 281 -11.30 11.49 -30.97
C ALA A 281 -9.92 11.16 -31.57
N ALA A 282 -9.08 12.17 -31.82
CA ALA A 282 -7.72 11.96 -32.29
C ALA A 282 -6.85 11.24 -31.23
N THR A 283 -7.04 11.59 -29.95
CA THR A 283 -6.32 10.96 -28.83
C THR A 283 -6.74 9.51 -28.63
N GLU A 284 -8.03 9.21 -28.73
CA GLU A 284 -8.54 7.84 -28.64
C GLU A 284 -7.95 6.97 -29.74
N ARG A 285 -7.93 7.46 -30.99
CA ARG A 285 -7.34 6.73 -32.12
C ARG A 285 -5.85 6.46 -31.91
N LEU A 286 -5.09 7.49 -31.52
CA LEU A 286 -3.64 7.37 -31.30
C LEU A 286 -3.33 6.30 -30.24
N TYR A 287 -3.94 6.40 -29.05
CA TYR A 287 -3.65 5.46 -27.97
C TYR A 287 -4.27 4.07 -28.19
N ALA A 288 -5.35 3.96 -28.97
CA ALA A 288 -5.87 2.65 -29.38
C ALA A 288 -4.89 1.92 -30.31
N ASP A 289 -4.30 2.63 -31.28
CA ASP A 289 -3.32 2.08 -32.22
C ASP A 289 -2.01 1.73 -31.49
N GLU A 290 -1.51 2.65 -30.66
CA GLU A 290 -0.31 2.49 -29.84
C GLU A 290 -0.45 1.34 -28.83
N GLY A 291 -1.60 1.24 -28.15
CA GLY A 291 -1.88 0.16 -27.21
C GLY A 291 -1.83 -1.23 -27.87
N ARG A 292 -2.48 -1.39 -29.03
CA ARG A 292 -2.47 -2.65 -29.78
C ARG A 292 -1.09 -3.02 -30.30
N GLN A 293 -0.34 -2.05 -30.83
CA GLN A 293 1.00 -2.28 -31.36
C GLN A 293 1.98 -2.69 -30.25
N LEU A 294 2.10 -1.87 -29.20
CA LEU A 294 3.10 -2.08 -28.16
C LEU A 294 2.80 -3.30 -27.29
N MET A 295 1.54 -3.72 -27.16
CA MET A 295 1.20 -4.98 -26.49
C MET A 295 1.77 -6.21 -27.21
N GLN A 296 1.97 -6.13 -28.52
CA GLN A 296 2.58 -7.19 -29.32
C GLN A 296 4.11 -7.11 -29.28
N GLU A 297 4.67 -5.91 -29.43
CA GLU A 297 6.10 -5.66 -29.57
C GLU A 297 6.88 -5.74 -28.24
N LEU A 298 6.31 -5.23 -27.15
CA LEU A 298 7.00 -5.13 -25.86
C LEU A 298 6.66 -6.27 -24.90
N ASP A 299 7.53 -6.46 -23.91
CA ASP A 299 7.19 -7.25 -22.73
C ASP A 299 6.27 -6.45 -21.78
N VAL A 300 5.69 -7.14 -20.80
CA VAL A 300 4.74 -6.50 -19.86
C VAL A 300 5.42 -5.42 -19.00
N PRO A 301 6.60 -5.64 -18.39
CA PRO A 301 7.31 -4.58 -17.66
C PRO A 301 7.50 -3.29 -18.47
N GLU A 302 8.02 -3.40 -19.69
CA GLU A 302 8.28 -2.26 -20.58
C GLU A 302 6.99 -1.57 -21.00
N TYR A 303 5.95 -2.35 -21.30
CA TYR A 303 4.63 -1.81 -21.62
C TYR A 303 4.06 -1.00 -20.45
N LEU A 304 4.08 -1.53 -19.22
CA LEU A 304 3.57 -0.82 -18.05
C LEU A 304 4.34 0.48 -17.78
N ALA A 305 5.67 0.46 -17.92
CA ALA A 305 6.50 1.64 -17.80
C ALA A 305 6.14 2.70 -18.86
N HIS A 306 5.87 2.26 -20.09
CA HIS A 306 5.41 3.12 -21.16
C HIS A 306 4.04 3.76 -20.87
N VAL A 307 3.08 2.98 -20.37
CA VAL A 307 1.76 3.50 -19.98
C VAL A 307 1.88 4.58 -18.89
N ASP A 308 2.67 4.34 -17.84
CA ASP A 308 2.90 5.32 -16.79
C ASP A 308 3.59 6.60 -17.32
N LYS A 309 4.55 6.44 -18.24
CA LYS A 309 5.17 7.57 -18.96
C LYS A 309 4.12 8.39 -19.71
N ARG A 310 3.25 7.76 -20.52
CA ARG A 310 2.18 8.46 -21.26
C ARG A 310 1.21 9.19 -20.34
N LEU A 311 0.80 8.58 -19.24
CA LEU A 311 -0.06 9.23 -18.26
C LEU A 311 0.60 10.46 -17.62
N LYS A 312 1.91 10.42 -17.35
CA LYS A 312 2.67 11.57 -16.86
C LYS A 312 2.74 12.68 -17.91
N GLU A 313 3.10 12.35 -19.14
CA GLU A 313 3.18 13.32 -20.23
C GLU A 313 1.83 14.02 -20.48
N GLU A 314 0.70 13.29 -20.50
CA GLU A 314 -0.63 13.91 -20.68
C GLU A 314 -1.03 14.79 -19.48
N ASN A 315 -0.64 14.41 -18.26
CA ASN A 315 -0.82 15.27 -17.09
C ASN A 315 0.00 16.56 -17.19
N GLU A 316 1.23 16.50 -17.70
CA GLU A 316 2.05 17.69 -17.95
C GLU A 316 1.44 18.59 -19.03
N ARG A 317 0.92 18.02 -20.13
CA ARG A 317 0.20 18.76 -21.18
C ARG A 317 -1.02 19.50 -20.64
N LEU A 318 -1.78 18.83 -19.75
CA LEU A 318 -2.88 19.46 -19.00
C LEU A 318 -2.42 20.67 -18.20
N LEU A 319 -1.32 20.54 -17.46
CA LEU A 319 -0.78 21.63 -16.64
C LEU A 319 -0.24 22.80 -17.47
N HIS A 320 0.33 22.54 -18.65
CA HIS A 320 0.98 23.57 -19.46
C HIS A 320 0.03 24.38 -20.34
N TYR A 321 -0.88 23.72 -21.07
CA TYR A 321 -1.68 24.40 -22.10
C TYR A 321 -3.12 23.88 -22.31
N LEU A 322 -3.50 22.68 -21.85
CA LEU A 322 -4.86 22.15 -22.08
C LEU A 322 -5.88 22.53 -20.99
N ASP A 323 -5.46 22.80 -19.74
CA ASP A 323 -6.39 23.19 -18.67
C ASP A 323 -6.60 24.71 -18.62
N PRO A 324 -7.83 25.21 -18.88
CA PRO A 324 -8.13 26.64 -18.82
C PRO A 324 -7.99 27.27 -17.42
N GLN A 325 -7.84 26.48 -16.35
CA GLN A 325 -7.76 26.95 -14.96
C GLN A 325 -6.33 27.15 -14.45
N THR A 326 -5.31 26.68 -15.16
CA THR A 326 -3.92 26.65 -14.67
C THR A 326 -3.19 27.99 -14.67
N ASN A 327 -3.84 29.09 -15.04
CA ASN A 327 -3.35 30.45 -14.77
C ASN A 327 -4.51 31.45 -14.75
N ILE A 328 -5.09 31.68 -13.58
CA ILE A 328 -5.67 32.99 -13.28
C ILE A 328 -4.48 33.90 -12.99
N SER A 329 -3.90 34.48 -14.04
CA SER A 329 -3.19 35.74 -13.90
C SER A 329 -3.76 36.73 -14.90
N PRO A 330 -4.07 37.96 -14.47
CA PRO A 330 -5.02 38.81 -15.17
C PRO A 330 -4.27 39.71 -16.16
N CYS A 331 -4.75 39.81 -17.40
CA CYS A 331 -4.76 41.15 -18.00
C CYS A 331 -5.52 42.09 -17.04
N PRO A 332 -5.05 43.33 -16.86
CA PRO A 332 -4.82 43.92 -15.55
C PRO A 332 -6.07 44.01 -14.68
N PRO A 333 -5.98 43.71 -13.38
CA PRO A 333 -6.97 44.15 -12.40
C PRO A 333 -6.64 45.60 -12.06
N ASN A 334 -7.28 46.57 -12.72
CA ASN A 334 -7.55 47.80 -12.01
C ASN A 334 -8.62 48.64 -12.69
N HIS A 335 -9.58 49.01 -11.85
CA HIS A 335 -10.62 50.01 -12.05
C HIS A 335 -11.67 49.55 -13.06
N LEU A 336 -12.75 48.91 -12.57
CA LEU A 336 -14.10 49.48 -12.69
C LEU A 336 -15.02 48.99 -11.54
N ALA A 337 -15.45 49.94 -10.71
CA ALA A 337 -16.58 50.01 -9.77
C ALA A 337 -17.56 48.82 -9.68
N GLU A 338 -17.77 48.44 -8.42
CA GLU A 338 -19.03 48.10 -7.77
C GLU A 338 -20.28 48.24 -8.66
N ASP A 339 -20.94 47.11 -8.90
CA ASP A 339 -22.40 47.04 -8.92
C ASP A 339 -22.82 45.67 -8.37
N GLU A 340 -23.39 45.70 -7.17
CA GLU A 340 -24.00 44.58 -6.48
C GLU A 340 -25.35 44.24 -7.12
N GLN A 341 -25.57 42.98 -7.51
CA GLN A 341 -26.91 42.43 -7.61
C GLN A 341 -27.09 41.33 -6.56
N GLN A 342 -27.71 41.73 -5.46
CA GLN A 342 -28.20 40.85 -4.40
C GLN A 342 -29.33 39.97 -4.94
N VAL A 343 -29.16 38.64 -4.91
CA VAL A 343 -30.30 37.71 -4.85
C VAL A 343 -30.32 37.11 -3.46
N VAL A 344 -31.15 37.69 -2.59
CA VAL A 344 -31.44 37.17 -1.26
C VAL A 344 -32.29 35.90 -1.42
N LYS A 345 -31.75 34.73 -1.10
CA LYS A 345 -32.57 33.57 -0.71
C LYS A 345 -32.58 33.48 0.81
N GLN A 346 -33.73 33.77 1.40
CA GLN A 346 -34.01 33.55 2.82
C GLN A 346 -33.88 32.05 3.15
N LYS A 347 -33.07 31.75 4.15
CA LYS A 347 -33.23 30.57 4.99
C LYS A 347 -33.16 31.04 6.44
N GLU A 348 -34.31 31.04 7.11
CA GLU A 348 -34.39 31.21 8.55
C GLU A 348 -33.90 29.94 9.23
N VAL A 349 -32.90 30.05 10.09
CA VAL A 349 -32.74 29.21 11.29
C VAL A 349 -32.17 30.10 12.39
N GLY A 350 -32.85 30.14 13.53
CA GLY A 350 -32.66 31.10 14.60
C GLY A 350 -31.46 30.87 15.52
N LEU A 351 -30.98 32.01 16.04
CA LEU A 351 -30.43 32.32 17.37
C LEU A 351 -29.36 31.39 17.99
N GLY A 352 -28.13 31.91 18.04
CA GLY A 352 -27.09 31.49 18.99
C GLY A 352 -25.76 32.21 18.75
N ASN A 353 -25.50 33.26 19.53
CA ASN A 353 -24.29 34.09 19.50
C ASN A 353 -22.96 33.33 19.37
N LYS A 354 -22.19 33.61 18.31
CA LYS A 354 -20.74 33.91 18.29
C LYS A 354 -20.28 34.02 16.82
N GLY A 355 -19.35 34.96 16.56
CA GLY A 355 -19.07 35.55 15.25
C GLY A 355 -18.83 34.55 14.11
N LEU A 356 -19.55 34.77 13.00
CA LEU A 356 -19.36 34.12 11.72
C LEU A 356 -18.40 34.95 10.87
N GLN A 357 -17.27 34.34 10.52
CA GLN A 357 -16.32 34.82 9.54
C GLN A 357 -16.92 34.54 8.15
N TYR A 358 -17.29 35.58 7.41
CA TYR A 358 -17.80 35.45 6.05
C TYR A 358 -16.63 35.33 5.06
N THR A 359 -16.47 34.17 4.44
CA THR A 359 -15.63 34.01 3.25
C THR A 359 -16.48 34.39 2.03
N MET A 360 -16.19 35.54 1.41
CA MET A 360 -16.80 35.91 0.12
C MET A 360 -16.29 34.97 -0.97
N VAL A 361 -17.16 34.10 -1.47
CA VAL A 361 -16.90 33.34 -2.71
C VAL A 361 -17.49 34.14 -3.87
N THR A 362 -16.61 34.68 -4.72
CA THR A 362 -16.99 35.33 -5.98
C THR A 362 -17.56 34.28 -6.94
N ILE A 363 -18.89 34.16 -7.02
CA ILE A 363 -19.53 33.35 -8.08
C ILE A 363 -19.69 34.23 -9.32
N ARG A 364 -18.69 34.21 -10.20
CA ARG A 364 -18.95 34.46 -11.62
C ARG A 364 -19.80 33.30 -12.11
N THR A 365 -21.02 33.54 -12.59
CA THR A 365 -21.78 32.58 -13.41
C THR A 365 -21.06 32.42 -14.76
N ARG A 366 -19.90 31.77 -14.76
CA ARG A 366 -19.31 31.17 -15.95
C ARG A 366 -20.31 30.11 -16.43
N ARG A 367 -20.75 30.19 -17.71
CA ARG A 367 -21.27 29.00 -18.41
C ARG A 367 -20.29 27.85 -18.11
N GLY A 368 -20.80 26.77 -17.51
CA GLY A 368 -19.99 25.70 -16.94
C GLY A 368 -19.04 25.10 -17.97
N TYR A 369 -17.76 25.41 -17.88
CA TYR A 369 -16.72 24.75 -18.66
C TYR A 369 -16.49 23.35 -18.08
N GLN A 370 -16.72 22.31 -18.88
CA GLN A 370 -16.29 20.96 -18.55
C GLN A 370 -14.78 20.87 -18.77
N SER A 371 -14.04 20.46 -17.73
CA SER A 371 -12.58 20.33 -17.82
C SER A 371 -12.20 19.17 -18.75
N THR A 372 -11.26 19.40 -19.66
CA THR A 372 -10.68 18.35 -20.54
C THR A 372 -9.86 17.31 -19.77
N ARG A 373 -9.51 17.59 -18.51
CA ARG A 373 -8.68 16.72 -17.66
C ARG A 373 -9.22 15.30 -17.54
N TRP A 374 -10.47 15.17 -17.09
CA TRP A 374 -11.05 13.85 -16.85
C TRP A 374 -11.27 13.07 -18.15
N PRO A 375 -11.92 13.63 -19.21
CA PRO A 375 -12.11 12.90 -20.46
C PRO A 375 -10.80 12.46 -21.11
N LEU A 376 -9.75 13.28 -21.04
CA LEU A 376 -8.44 12.94 -21.60
C LEU A 376 -7.82 11.75 -20.86
N ILE A 377 -7.62 11.86 -19.54
CA ILE A 377 -6.97 10.80 -18.76
C ILE A 377 -7.78 9.51 -18.82
N HIS A 378 -9.10 9.58 -18.73
CA HIS A 378 -9.98 8.43 -18.87
C HIS A 378 -9.83 7.75 -20.23
N THR A 379 -9.68 8.52 -21.32
CA THR A 379 -9.45 7.96 -22.67
C THR A 379 -8.12 7.21 -22.75
N VAL A 380 -7.05 7.77 -22.18
CA VAL A 380 -5.72 7.14 -22.15
C VAL A 380 -5.76 5.85 -21.32
N GLU A 381 -6.33 5.91 -20.11
CA GLU A 381 -6.48 4.75 -19.22
C GLU A 381 -7.33 3.65 -19.86
N LYS A 382 -8.42 4.01 -20.56
CA LYS A 382 -9.23 3.06 -21.32
C LYS A 382 -8.40 2.35 -22.40
N GLN A 383 -7.77 3.12 -23.29
CA GLN A 383 -7.11 2.57 -24.47
C GLN A 383 -5.82 1.81 -24.15
N LEU A 384 -5.06 2.24 -23.14
CA LEU A 384 -3.79 1.60 -22.79
C LEU A 384 -3.90 0.56 -21.65
N ILE A 385 -4.97 0.56 -20.86
CA ILE A 385 -5.11 -0.36 -19.72
C ILE A 385 -6.38 -1.19 -19.85
N SER A 386 -7.56 -0.56 -19.86
CA SER A 386 -8.84 -1.27 -19.80
C SER A 386 -9.04 -2.29 -20.93
N GLU A 387 -8.76 -1.90 -22.18
CA GLU A 387 -8.90 -2.76 -23.37
C GLU A 387 -7.89 -3.92 -23.40
N HIS A 388 -6.87 -3.89 -22.52
CA HIS A 388 -5.74 -4.83 -22.52
C HIS A 388 -5.54 -5.58 -21.20
N LEU A 389 -6.44 -5.43 -20.21
CA LEU A 389 -6.32 -6.05 -18.89
C LEU A 389 -6.00 -7.55 -18.95
N SER A 390 -6.78 -8.32 -19.70
CA SER A 390 -6.61 -9.77 -19.82
C SER A 390 -5.31 -10.15 -20.54
N SER A 391 -4.92 -9.39 -21.56
CA SER A 391 -3.68 -9.62 -22.33
C SER A 391 -2.43 -9.36 -21.48
N ILE A 392 -2.43 -8.26 -20.71
CA ILE A 392 -1.35 -7.90 -19.78
C ILE A 392 -1.14 -9.03 -18.76
N LEU A 393 -2.22 -9.51 -18.16
CA LEU A 393 -2.14 -10.55 -17.13
C LEU A 393 -1.72 -11.91 -17.72
N SER A 394 -2.36 -12.34 -18.80
CA SER A 394 -2.06 -13.65 -19.42
C SER A 394 -0.65 -13.73 -20.01
N LYS A 395 -0.08 -12.62 -20.52
CA LYS A 395 1.25 -12.61 -21.12
C LYS A 395 2.38 -12.50 -20.09
N GLY A 396 2.17 -11.83 -18.95
CA GLY A 396 3.30 -11.45 -18.08
C GLY A 396 3.10 -11.57 -16.57
N PHE A 397 1.88 -11.76 -16.06
CA PHE A 397 1.68 -11.79 -14.60
C PHE A 397 2.47 -12.91 -13.92
N ASP A 398 2.41 -14.12 -14.47
CA ASP A 398 3.11 -15.28 -13.92
C ASP A 398 4.62 -15.05 -13.87
N ALA A 399 5.22 -14.56 -14.96
CA ALA A 399 6.65 -14.26 -15.05
C ALA A 399 7.08 -13.19 -14.03
N LEU A 400 6.31 -12.11 -13.89
CA LEU A 400 6.56 -11.05 -12.91
C LEU A 400 6.60 -11.60 -11.47
N VAL A 401 5.68 -12.51 -11.15
CA VAL A 401 5.62 -13.14 -9.83
C VAL A 401 6.75 -14.15 -9.66
N GLU A 402 7.07 -14.97 -10.66
CA GLU A 402 8.15 -15.96 -10.60
C GLU A 402 9.53 -15.30 -10.41
N GLU A 403 9.83 -14.27 -11.19
CA GLU A 403 11.08 -13.49 -11.11
C GLU A 403 11.14 -12.53 -9.91
N ASN A 404 10.06 -12.41 -9.13
CA ASN A 404 9.97 -11.53 -7.96
C ASN A 404 10.24 -10.05 -8.31
N ARG A 405 9.67 -9.59 -9.43
CA ARG A 405 9.79 -8.21 -9.95
C ARG A 405 8.91 -7.23 -9.15
N VAL A 406 9.33 -6.90 -7.93
CA VAL A 406 8.53 -6.09 -6.97
C VAL A 406 8.14 -4.70 -7.50
N SER A 407 9.05 -4.02 -8.20
CA SER A 407 8.78 -2.71 -8.80
C SER A 407 7.65 -2.76 -9.82
N ASP A 408 7.71 -3.76 -10.69
CA ASP A 408 6.81 -3.89 -11.84
C ASP A 408 5.43 -4.38 -11.37
N LEU A 409 5.38 -5.25 -10.35
CA LEU A 409 4.13 -5.64 -9.67
C LEU A 409 3.47 -4.46 -8.95
N THR A 410 4.25 -3.56 -8.36
CA THR A 410 3.72 -2.34 -7.71
C THR A 410 3.15 -1.39 -8.76
N LEU A 411 3.85 -1.23 -9.89
CA LEU A 411 3.38 -0.43 -11.02
C LEU A 411 2.09 -1.00 -11.60
N LEU A 412 2.06 -2.31 -11.87
CA LEU A 412 0.89 -3.06 -12.34
C LEU A 412 -0.33 -2.77 -11.43
N TYR A 413 -0.17 -2.93 -10.12
CA TYR A 413 -1.25 -2.66 -9.17
C TYR A 413 -1.71 -1.20 -9.21
N SER A 414 -0.77 -0.25 -9.28
CA SER A 414 -1.10 1.18 -9.35
C SER A 414 -1.87 1.57 -10.61
N LEU A 415 -1.56 0.94 -11.75
CA LEU A 415 -2.22 1.16 -13.04
C LEU A 415 -3.60 0.49 -13.07
N PHE A 416 -3.71 -0.75 -12.59
CA PHE A 416 -4.96 -1.50 -12.55
C PHE A 416 -5.97 -0.90 -11.56
N ARG A 417 -5.50 -0.21 -10.52
CA ARG A 417 -6.36 0.55 -9.59
C ARG A 417 -7.12 1.70 -10.26
N ARG A 418 -6.60 2.25 -11.35
CA ARG A 418 -7.19 3.42 -12.03
C ARG A 418 -8.41 3.07 -12.86
N VAL A 419 -8.51 1.83 -13.31
CA VAL A 419 -9.56 1.40 -14.23
C VAL A 419 -10.63 0.55 -13.53
N LYS A 420 -11.85 0.63 -14.05
CA LYS A 420 -12.96 -0.19 -13.59
C LYS A 420 -12.62 -1.67 -13.81
N ASP A 421 -12.97 -2.51 -12.83
CA ASP A 421 -12.76 -3.97 -12.84
C ASP A 421 -11.28 -4.41 -12.91
N GLY A 422 -10.32 -3.48 -12.90
CA GLY A 422 -8.89 -3.78 -12.96
C GLY A 422 -8.41 -4.58 -11.74
N LEU A 423 -8.70 -4.10 -10.53
CA LEU A 423 -8.31 -4.82 -9.29
C LEU A 423 -8.99 -6.19 -9.17
N VAL A 424 -10.25 -6.30 -9.59
CA VAL A 424 -11.00 -7.57 -9.57
C VAL A 424 -10.34 -8.58 -10.51
N THR A 425 -10.00 -8.16 -11.72
CA THR A 425 -9.33 -9.01 -12.71
C THR A 425 -7.93 -9.44 -12.26
N LEU A 426 -7.15 -8.49 -11.70
CA LEU A 426 -5.83 -8.78 -11.12
C LEU A 426 -5.91 -9.76 -9.94
N CYS A 427 -6.89 -9.58 -9.05
CA CYS A 427 -7.12 -10.48 -7.92
C CYS A 427 -7.50 -11.90 -8.39
N GLY A 428 -8.31 -12.00 -9.45
CA GLY A 428 -8.63 -13.28 -10.11
C GLY A 428 -7.39 -13.97 -10.69
N ALA A 429 -6.52 -13.24 -11.40
CA ALA A 429 -5.27 -13.78 -11.92
C ALA A 429 -4.30 -14.21 -10.80
N PHE A 430 -4.17 -13.40 -9.74
CA PHE A 430 -3.38 -13.73 -8.55
C PHE A 430 -3.87 -15.02 -7.88
N ASN A 431 -5.19 -15.16 -7.72
CA ASN A 431 -5.80 -16.38 -7.17
C ASN A 431 -5.49 -17.61 -8.03
N ALA A 432 -5.70 -17.49 -9.35
CA ALA A 432 -5.48 -18.58 -10.30
C ALA A 432 -4.00 -19.01 -10.34
N TYR A 433 -3.08 -18.06 -10.31
CA TYR A 433 -1.64 -18.33 -10.22
C TYR A 433 -1.30 -19.10 -8.94
N ILE A 434 -1.79 -18.64 -7.77
CA ILE A 434 -1.51 -19.32 -6.49
C ILE A 434 -2.05 -20.75 -6.50
N LYS A 435 -3.29 -20.95 -6.97
CA LYS A 435 -3.89 -22.29 -7.07
C LYS A 435 -3.09 -23.21 -7.99
N THR A 436 -2.66 -22.70 -9.15
CA THR A 436 -1.91 -23.48 -10.13
C THR A 436 -0.53 -23.84 -9.59
N LYS A 437 0.24 -22.85 -9.11
CA LYS A 437 1.58 -23.10 -8.56
C LYS A 437 1.53 -23.95 -7.30
N GLY A 438 0.62 -23.66 -6.38
CA GLY A 438 0.43 -24.42 -5.14
C GLY A 438 0.09 -25.89 -5.39
N ARG A 439 -0.74 -26.18 -6.41
CA ARG A 439 -1.02 -27.56 -6.83
C ARG A 439 0.23 -28.33 -7.25
N THR A 440 1.16 -27.69 -7.97
CA THR A 440 2.42 -28.34 -8.39
C THR A 440 3.36 -28.68 -7.21
N ILE A 441 3.17 -28.03 -6.06
CA ILE A 441 3.93 -28.31 -4.83
C ILE A 441 3.34 -29.51 -4.09
N VAL A 442 2.01 -29.64 -4.02
CA VAL A 442 1.35 -30.64 -3.17
C VAL A 442 1.01 -31.97 -3.84
N ILE A 443 0.82 -31.98 -5.17
CA ILE A 443 0.32 -33.18 -5.88
C ILE A 443 1.41 -34.23 -6.11
N ASP A 444 2.65 -33.79 -6.35
CA ASP A 444 3.77 -34.66 -6.74
C ASP A 444 4.37 -35.42 -5.54
N PRO A 445 4.27 -36.76 -5.48
CA PRO A 445 4.85 -37.56 -4.39
C PRO A 445 6.37 -37.48 -4.29
N GLU A 446 7.08 -37.20 -5.39
CA GLU A 446 8.55 -37.09 -5.37
C GLU A 446 9.03 -35.89 -4.56
N LYS A 447 8.17 -34.86 -4.44
CA LYS A 447 8.42 -33.64 -3.68
C LYS A 447 7.96 -33.71 -2.21
N ASP A 448 7.46 -34.85 -1.74
CA ASP A 448 6.97 -35.01 -0.35
C ASP A 448 8.00 -34.58 0.71
N LYS A 449 9.29 -34.77 0.43
CA LYS A 449 10.38 -34.40 1.35
C LYS A 449 10.57 -32.90 1.51
N SER A 450 10.38 -32.12 0.44
CA SER A 450 10.56 -30.65 0.43
C SER A 450 9.23 -29.89 0.55
N MET A 451 8.09 -30.57 0.38
CA MET A 451 6.77 -29.97 0.30
C MET A 451 6.49 -28.91 1.37
N VAL A 452 6.66 -29.24 2.66
CA VAL A 452 6.32 -28.30 3.74
C VAL A 452 7.20 -27.06 3.70
N GLN A 453 8.49 -27.21 3.38
CA GLN A 453 9.40 -26.08 3.25
C GLN A 453 9.02 -25.21 2.04
N GLU A 454 8.75 -25.83 0.89
CA GLU A 454 8.30 -25.12 -0.31
C GLU A 454 6.98 -24.37 -0.08
N LEU A 455 6.04 -24.93 0.71
CA LEU A 455 4.80 -24.26 1.08
C LEU A 455 5.04 -23.03 1.97
N LEU A 456 5.97 -23.12 2.93
CA LEU A 456 6.33 -22.00 3.79
C LEU A 456 6.98 -20.87 2.97
N ASP A 457 7.95 -21.21 2.11
CA ASP A 457 8.65 -20.25 1.26
C ASP A 457 7.70 -19.59 0.26
N PHE A 458 6.80 -20.39 -0.33
CA PHE A 458 5.77 -19.89 -1.23
C PHE A 458 4.79 -18.95 -0.50
N LYS A 459 4.37 -19.30 0.72
CA LYS A 459 3.49 -18.45 1.54
C LYS A 459 4.15 -17.12 1.88
N ASP A 460 5.43 -17.14 2.25
CA ASP A 460 6.20 -15.94 2.55
C ASP A 460 6.36 -15.04 1.32
N LYS A 461 6.66 -15.62 0.15
CA LYS A 461 6.74 -14.89 -1.13
C LYS A 461 5.41 -14.21 -1.47
N MET A 462 4.29 -14.93 -1.40
CA MET A 462 2.99 -14.36 -1.72
C MET A 462 2.55 -13.29 -0.70
N ASN A 463 2.82 -13.50 0.59
CA ASN A 463 2.61 -12.49 1.62
C ASN A 463 3.39 -11.21 1.32
N ASN A 464 4.67 -11.33 0.95
CA ASN A 464 5.51 -10.19 0.64
C ASN A 464 4.95 -9.35 -0.52
N ILE A 465 4.43 -10.00 -1.56
CA ILE A 465 3.78 -9.33 -2.69
C ILE A 465 2.53 -8.58 -2.23
N VAL A 466 1.65 -9.22 -1.45
CA VAL A 466 0.42 -8.56 -0.96
C VAL A 466 0.74 -7.38 -0.05
N LEU A 467 1.75 -7.51 0.81
CA LEU A 467 2.15 -6.47 1.75
C LEU A 467 2.80 -5.28 1.04
N ASN A 468 3.76 -5.52 0.14
CA ASN A 468 4.60 -4.48 -0.43
C ASN A 468 4.10 -3.97 -1.80
N CYS A 469 3.60 -4.85 -2.66
CA CYS A 469 3.14 -4.47 -4.00
C CYS A 469 1.67 -4.05 -4.00
N PHE A 470 0.82 -4.78 -3.27
CA PHE A 470 -0.64 -4.55 -3.28
C PHE A 470 -1.16 -3.74 -2.08
N GLN A 471 -0.27 -3.05 -1.38
CA GLN A 471 -0.60 -2.08 -0.31
C GLN A 471 -1.49 -2.67 0.80
N ARG A 472 -1.32 -3.97 1.13
CA ARG A 472 -2.13 -4.69 2.13
C ARG A 472 -3.63 -4.69 1.83
N ASN A 473 -3.99 -4.75 0.55
CA ASN A 473 -5.39 -4.83 0.14
C ASN A 473 -6.07 -6.10 0.68
N GLU A 474 -7.16 -5.93 1.44
CA GLU A 474 -7.90 -7.02 2.10
C GLU A 474 -8.48 -8.04 1.12
N GLU A 475 -8.87 -7.64 -0.09
CA GLU A 475 -9.38 -8.58 -1.11
C GLU A 475 -8.28 -9.57 -1.54
N PHE A 476 -7.04 -9.09 -1.68
CA PHE A 476 -5.89 -9.94 -2.01
C PHE A 476 -5.47 -10.82 -0.83
N VAL A 477 -5.57 -10.32 0.41
CA VAL A 477 -5.33 -11.13 1.62
C VAL A 477 -6.34 -12.27 1.71
N ASN A 478 -7.63 -12.01 1.44
CA ASN A 478 -8.67 -13.02 1.48
C ASN A 478 -8.55 -14.01 0.32
N SER A 479 -8.23 -13.53 -0.88
CA SER A 479 -7.94 -14.36 -2.05
C SER A 479 -6.74 -15.28 -1.81
N LEU A 480 -5.68 -14.78 -1.16
CA LEU A 480 -4.52 -15.60 -0.77
C LEU A 480 -4.92 -16.72 0.22
N LYS A 481 -5.73 -16.41 1.23
CA LYS A 481 -6.21 -17.40 2.21
C LYS A 481 -7.04 -18.48 1.53
N GLU A 482 -8.02 -18.08 0.71
CA GLU A 482 -8.89 -19.01 -0.02
C GLU A 482 -8.09 -19.89 -0.98
N ALA A 483 -7.13 -19.34 -1.72
CA ALA A 483 -6.31 -20.11 -2.64
C ALA A 483 -5.46 -21.16 -1.91
N PHE A 484 -4.83 -20.79 -0.79
CA PHE A 484 -4.05 -21.72 0.03
C PHE A 484 -4.89 -22.85 0.63
N GLU A 485 -6.05 -22.53 1.17
CA GLU A 485 -7.00 -23.54 1.64
C GLU A 485 -7.45 -24.46 0.50
N TYR A 486 -7.73 -23.91 -0.67
CA TYR A 486 -8.18 -24.69 -1.82
C TYR A 486 -7.14 -25.71 -2.30
N PHE A 487 -5.89 -25.29 -2.54
CA PHE A 487 -4.91 -26.19 -3.16
C PHE A 487 -4.32 -27.19 -2.17
N ILE A 488 -4.11 -26.81 -0.90
CA ILE A 488 -3.56 -27.72 0.12
C ILE A 488 -4.48 -28.94 0.28
N ASN A 489 -5.79 -28.72 0.26
CA ASN A 489 -6.77 -29.79 0.44
C ASN A 489 -7.08 -30.59 -0.84
N GLN A 490 -6.41 -30.33 -1.95
CA GLN A 490 -6.53 -31.18 -3.16
C GLN A 490 -5.91 -32.57 -2.97
N ARG A 491 -4.93 -32.69 -2.06
CA ARG A 491 -4.34 -33.98 -1.70
C ARG A 491 -4.81 -34.40 -0.32
N ALA A 492 -5.66 -35.43 -0.28
CA ALA A 492 -6.21 -35.94 0.98
C ALA A 492 -5.10 -36.44 1.92
N ASN A 493 -5.19 -36.06 3.19
CA ASN A 493 -4.41 -36.56 4.34
C ASN A 493 -2.89 -36.33 4.33
N LYS A 494 -2.23 -36.32 3.16
CA LYS A 494 -0.77 -36.24 3.09
C LYS A 494 -0.20 -34.92 3.58
N PRO A 495 -0.76 -33.73 3.25
CA PRO A 495 -0.28 -32.47 3.81
C PRO A 495 -0.33 -32.45 5.34
N ALA A 496 -1.39 -33.02 5.94
CA ALA A 496 -1.53 -33.16 7.38
C ALA A 496 -0.43 -34.05 8.00
N GLU A 497 -0.19 -35.23 7.41
CA GLU A 497 0.89 -36.14 7.82
C GLU A 497 2.26 -35.46 7.73
N LEU A 498 2.58 -34.86 6.58
CA LEU A 498 3.89 -34.27 6.33
C LEU A 498 4.15 -33.07 7.23
N ILE A 499 3.13 -32.26 7.52
CA ILE A 499 3.26 -31.14 8.47
C ILE A 499 3.51 -31.67 9.90
N ALA A 500 2.85 -32.74 10.33
CA ALA A 500 3.13 -33.38 11.62
C ALA A 500 4.58 -33.92 11.68
N LYS A 501 5.03 -34.64 10.65
CA LYS A 501 6.41 -35.14 10.54
C LYS A 501 7.45 -34.02 10.50
N PHE A 502 7.14 -32.92 9.83
CA PHE A 502 8.02 -31.75 9.77
C PHE A 502 8.19 -31.11 11.15
N VAL A 503 7.10 -30.93 11.90
CA VAL A 503 7.16 -30.44 13.28
C VAL A 503 7.95 -31.39 14.18
N ASP A 504 7.72 -32.72 14.08
CA ASP A 504 8.50 -33.71 14.82
C ASP A 504 10.00 -33.58 14.53
N SER A 505 10.39 -33.46 13.26
CA SER A 505 11.79 -33.28 12.89
C SER A 505 12.41 -32.03 13.50
N LYS A 506 11.65 -30.93 13.62
CA LYS A 506 12.14 -29.67 14.20
C LYS A 506 12.23 -29.68 15.73
N LEU A 507 11.41 -30.50 16.40
CA LEU A 507 11.37 -30.62 17.87
C LEU A 507 12.32 -31.69 18.45
N ARG A 508 13.10 -32.41 17.63
CA ARG A 508 14.05 -33.44 18.10
C ARG A 508 15.38 -32.85 18.58
N ALA A 509 15.98 -33.46 19.61
CA ALA A 509 17.20 -33.05 20.33
C ALA A 509 18.51 -32.98 19.49
N GLY A 510 18.45 -33.22 18.18
CA GLY A 510 19.58 -33.11 17.26
C GLY A 510 19.64 -31.81 16.45
N ASN A 511 18.62 -30.96 16.56
CA ASN A 511 18.46 -29.76 15.73
C ASN A 511 19.28 -28.59 16.30
N LYS A 512 20.62 -28.69 16.29
CA LYS A 512 21.56 -27.69 16.85
C LYS A 512 21.71 -26.41 16.04
N GLU A 513 21.07 -26.32 14.87
CA GLU A 513 21.27 -25.23 13.91
C GLU A 513 20.32 -24.04 14.12
N SER A 514 19.32 -24.14 15.01
CA SER A 514 18.27 -23.13 15.17
C SER A 514 18.19 -22.63 16.60
N THR A 515 18.20 -21.31 16.78
CA THR A 515 17.93 -20.70 18.09
C THR A 515 16.49 -20.95 18.52
N GLU A 516 16.20 -20.85 19.82
CA GLU A 516 14.84 -21.03 20.35
C GLU A 516 13.86 -19.99 19.76
N GLU A 517 14.32 -18.76 19.50
CA GLU A 517 13.52 -17.71 18.88
C GLU A 517 13.17 -18.02 17.41
N GLU A 518 14.13 -18.52 16.64
CA GLU A 518 13.91 -18.93 15.25
C GLU A 518 12.98 -20.13 15.18
N LEU A 519 13.11 -21.08 16.11
CA LEU A 519 12.22 -22.21 16.23
C LEU A 519 10.78 -21.74 16.50
N GLU A 520 10.59 -20.81 17.44
CA GLU A 520 9.27 -20.27 17.77
C GLU A 520 8.62 -19.57 16.57
N LYS A 521 9.39 -18.72 15.84
CA LYS A 521 8.93 -18.09 14.59
C LYS A 521 8.57 -19.11 13.52
N LEU A 522 9.32 -20.20 13.41
CA LEU A 522 9.03 -21.28 12.47
C LEU A 522 7.74 -22.01 12.87
N LEU A 523 7.53 -22.31 14.15
CA LEU A 523 6.31 -22.93 14.64
C LEU A 523 5.09 -22.05 14.34
N ASP A 524 5.18 -20.73 14.54
CA ASP A 524 4.10 -19.81 14.16
C ASP A 524 3.75 -19.88 12.67
N LYS A 525 4.76 -19.91 11.79
CA LYS A 525 4.52 -20.05 10.34
C LYS A 525 3.87 -21.38 9.99
N ILE A 526 4.30 -22.48 10.64
CA ILE A 526 3.68 -23.80 10.45
C ILE A 526 2.22 -23.78 10.91
N MET A 527 1.93 -23.11 12.03
CA MET A 527 0.55 -22.99 12.53
C MET A 527 -0.35 -22.22 11.56
N VAL A 528 0.18 -21.24 10.84
CA VAL A 528 -0.57 -20.58 9.76
C VAL A 528 -0.92 -21.56 8.63
N LEU A 529 0.00 -22.46 8.24
CA LEU A 529 -0.31 -23.50 7.25
C LEU A 529 -1.30 -24.52 7.79
N PHE A 530 -1.17 -24.92 9.06
CA PHE A 530 -2.06 -25.86 9.72
C PHE A 530 -3.53 -25.39 9.70
N ARG A 531 -3.78 -24.08 9.80
CA ARG A 531 -5.13 -23.51 9.69
C ARG A 531 -5.82 -23.83 8.36
N PHE A 532 -5.06 -24.00 7.29
CA PHE A 532 -5.61 -24.29 5.95
C PHE A 532 -5.95 -25.77 5.73
N ILE A 533 -5.59 -26.67 6.65
CA ILE A 533 -5.77 -28.12 6.47
C ILE A 533 -7.14 -28.57 6.99
N HIS A 534 -7.84 -29.41 6.22
CA HIS A 534 -9.07 -30.06 6.68
C HIS A 534 -8.82 -31.30 7.56
N GLY A 535 -7.84 -32.14 7.23
CA GLY A 535 -7.50 -33.38 7.95
C GLY A 535 -6.75 -33.18 9.27
N LYS A 536 -7.32 -32.41 10.21
CA LYS A 536 -6.69 -32.12 11.52
C LYS A 536 -6.62 -33.33 12.44
N ASP A 537 -7.54 -34.26 12.30
CA ASP A 537 -7.56 -35.57 12.96
C ASP A 537 -6.39 -36.46 12.52
N VAL A 538 -6.07 -36.44 11.22
CA VAL A 538 -4.88 -37.10 10.66
C VAL A 538 -3.62 -36.48 11.24
N TYR A 539 -3.53 -35.15 11.25
CA TYR A 539 -2.41 -34.45 11.91
C TYR A 539 -2.29 -34.88 13.38
N GLU A 540 -3.38 -34.89 14.15
CA GLU A 540 -3.38 -35.30 15.56
C GLU A 540 -2.85 -36.72 15.73
N ALA A 541 -3.29 -37.67 14.89
CA ALA A 541 -2.87 -39.06 14.98
C ALA A 541 -1.36 -39.24 14.80
N PHE A 542 -0.78 -38.60 13.77
CA PHE A 542 0.66 -38.63 13.53
C PHE A 542 1.43 -37.85 14.61
N TYR A 543 0.98 -36.64 14.95
CA TYR A 543 1.61 -35.82 15.99
C TYR A 543 1.65 -36.53 17.34
N LYS A 544 0.54 -37.16 17.75
CA LYS A 544 0.43 -37.93 19.00
C LYS A 544 1.38 -39.13 19.02
N LYS A 545 1.46 -39.87 17.91
CA LYS A 545 2.38 -41.00 17.75
C LYS A 545 3.83 -40.55 17.95
N ASP A 546 4.22 -39.45 17.30
CA ASP A 546 5.60 -38.97 17.34
C ASP A 546 5.93 -38.28 18.67
N LEU A 547 4.99 -37.54 19.26
CA LEU A 547 5.12 -37.00 20.62
C LEU A 547 5.35 -38.12 21.64
N ALA A 548 4.62 -39.24 21.55
CA ALA A 548 4.82 -40.37 22.46
C ALA A 548 6.25 -40.90 22.40
N LYS A 549 6.82 -41.02 21.20
CA LYS A 549 8.23 -41.42 21.00
C LYS A 549 9.19 -40.39 21.61
N ARG A 550 8.95 -39.09 21.43
CA ARG A 550 9.82 -38.03 21.97
C ARG A 550 9.81 -37.99 23.50
N LEU A 551 8.63 -38.11 24.12
CA LEU A 551 8.46 -38.10 25.57
C LEU A 551 9.06 -39.33 26.26
N LEU A 552 8.84 -40.54 25.73
CA LEU A 552 9.27 -41.78 26.40
C LEU A 552 10.75 -42.10 26.18
N VAL A 553 11.32 -41.70 25.04
CA VAL A 553 12.71 -42.01 24.67
C VAL A 553 13.65 -40.83 24.97
N GLY A 554 13.13 -39.73 25.54
CA GLY A 554 13.92 -38.58 25.98
C GLY A 554 14.64 -37.87 24.82
N LYS A 555 13.93 -37.63 23.71
CA LYS A 555 14.49 -37.09 22.46
C LYS A 555 13.99 -35.68 22.10
N SER A 556 13.25 -35.00 22.96
CA SER A 556 12.80 -33.62 22.72
C SER A 556 13.95 -32.61 22.80
N ALA A 557 13.93 -31.59 21.95
CA ALA A 557 14.91 -30.50 21.92
C ALA A 557 14.78 -29.58 23.14
N SER A 558 13.54 -29.24 23.51
CA SER A 558 13.22 -28.43 24.68
C SER A 558 11.85 -28.82 25.21
N VAL A 559 11.70 -28.87 26.53
CA VAL A 559 10.40 -29.08 27.18
C VAL A 559 9.49 -27.87 26.95
N ASP A 560 10.06 -26.67 26.95
CA ASP A 560 9.33 -25.42 26.77
C ASP A 560 8.82 -25.29 25.33
N ALA A 561 9.60 -25.70 24.34
CA ALA A 561 9.17 -25.74 22.95
C ALA A 561 7.99 -26.70 22.73
N GLU A 562 7.98 -27.86 23.40
CA GLU A 562 6.87 -28.81 23.31
C GLU A 562 5.59 -28.27 23.97
N LYS A 563 5.72 -27.59 25.13
CA LYS A 563 4.60 -26.90 25.80
C LYS A 563 4.08 -25.72 24.95
N SER A 564 4.97 -24.96 24.31
CA SER A 564 4.63 -23.88 23.38
C SER A 564 3.80 -24.41 22.21
N MET A 565 4.28 -25.47 21.54
CA MET A 565 3.56 -26.09 20.41
C MET A 565 2.16 -26.59 20.82
N LEU A 566 2.04 -27.21 22.00
CA LEU A 566 0.75 -27.65 22.53
C LEU A 566 -0.20 -26.48 22.81
N SER A 567 0.31 -25.37 23.35
CA SER A 567 -0.45 -24.14 23.56
C SER A 567 -1.00 -23.58 22.25
N LYS A 568 -0.17 -23.54 21.20
CA LYS A 568 -0.59 -23.09 19.86
C LYS A 568 -1.68 -23.99 19.28
N LEU A 569 -1.54 -25.32 19.38
CA LEU A 569 -2.58 -26.27 18.93
C LEU A 569 -3.90 -26.08 19.70
N LYS A 570 -3.83 -25.79 21.00
CA LYS A 570 -5.00 -25.53 21.84
C LYS A 570 -5.69 -24.23 21.45
N GLN A 571 -4.95 -23.19 21.08
CA GLN A 571 -5.52 -21.94 20.59
C GLN A 571 -6.28 -22.14 19.27
N GLU A 572 -5.75 -22.97 18.38
CA GLU A 572 -6.36 -23.19 17.05
C GLU A 572 -7.52 -24.19 17.05
N CYS A 573 -7.44 -25.26 17.83
CA CYS A 573 -8.41 -26.36 17.79
C CYS A 573 -9.24 -26.53 19.08
N GLY A 574 -8.93 -25.74 20.11
CA GLY A 574 -9.58 -25.81 21.42
C GLY A 574 -9.02 -26.92 22.32
N GLY A 575 -9.54 -26.96 23.56
CA GLY A 575 -9.11 -27.91 24.59
C GLY A 575 -9.49 -29.36 24.32
N GLY A 576 -10.57 -29.62 23.59
CA GLY A 576 -11.01 -30.98 23.25
C GLY A 576 -9.99 -31.72 22.38
N PHE A 577 -9.42 -31.03 21.39
CA PHE A 577 -8.40 -31.57 20.48
C PHE A 577 -7.09 -31.89 21.21
N THR A 578 -6.67 -31.03 22.15
CA THR A 578 -5.39 -31.16 22.85
C THR A 578 -5.46 -31.96 24.14
N SER A 579 -6.65 -32.30 24.64
CA SER A 579 -6.86 -32.97 25.93
C SER A 579 -6.02 -34.25 26.11
N LYS A 580 -5.96 -35.10 25.08
CA LYS A 580 -5.14 -36.33 25.12
C LYS A 580 -3.65 -36.03 25.17
N LEU A 581 -3.19 -35.05 24.39
CA LEU A 581 -1.78 -34.62 24.36
C LEU A 581 -1.36 -34.02 25.71
N GLU A 582 -2.21 -33.17 26.31
CA GLU A 582 -2.00 -32.65 27.67
C GLU A 582 -1.96 -33.77 28.71
N GLY A 583 -2.81 -34.79 28.55
CA GLY A 583 -2.81 -36.00 29.37
C GLY A 583 -1.48 -36.75 29.32
N MET A 584 -0.86 -36.85 28.14
CA MET A 584 0.46 -37.49 27.98
C MET A 584 1.55 -36.76 28.77
N PHE A 585 1.56 -35.42 28.79
CA PHE A 585 2.50 -34.66 29.63
C PHE A 585 2.28 -34.90 31.12
N LYS A 586 1.01 -34.87 31.57
CA LYS A 586 0.65 -35.13 32.96
C LYS A 586 1.08 -36.54 33.40
N ASP A 587 0.89 -37.54 32.55
CA ASP A 587 1.32 -38.92 32.84
C ASP A 587 2.84 -39.02 33.02
N VAL A 588 3.64 -38.32 32.20
CA VAL A 588 5.10 -38.28 32.31
C VAL A 588 5.54 -37.57 33.60
N GLU A 589 4.91 -36.45 33.95
CA GLU A 589 5.20 -35.72 35.20
C GLU A 589 4.83 -36.57 36.43
N LEU A 590 3.62 -37.13 36.47
CA LEU A 590 3.15 -37.99 37.56
C LEU A 590 4.01 -39.27 37.71
N SER A 591 4.50 -39.82 36.58
CA SER A 591 5.40 -40.96 36.60
C SER A 591 6.70 -40.64 37.35
N LYS A 592 7.24 -39.43 37.25
CA LYS A 592 8.44 -39.04 38.00
C LYS A 592 8.19 -39.08 39.51
N ASP A 593 7.05 -38.55 39.96
CA ASP A 593 6.67 -38.57 41.37
C ASP A 593 6.44 -39.99 41.89
N ILE A 594 5.80 -40.84 41.08
CA ILE A 594 5.60 -42.27 41.40
C ILE A 594 6.95 -42.99 41.52
N ASN A 595 7.91 -42.72 40.63
CA ASN A 595 9.24 -43.33 40.70
C ASN A 595 10.01 -42.89 41.96
N ILE A 596 9.93 -41.62 42.35
CA ILE A 596 10.53 -41.13 43.60
C ILE A 596 9.92 -41.86 44.80
N ALA A 597 8.58 -41.93 44.84
CA ALA A 597 7.87 -42.62 45.92
C ALA A 597 8.15 -44.14 45.94
N PHE A 598 8.36 -44.76 44.78
CA PHE A 598 8.73 -46.17 44.66
C PHE A 598 10.14 -46.41 45.19
N ARG A 599 11.13 -45.60 44.76
CA ARG A 599 12.51 -45.68 45.26
C ARG A 599 12.56 -45.53 46.78
N GLN A 600 11.82 -44.56 47.33
CA GLN A 600 11.70 -44.39 48.79
C GLN A 600 11.05 -45.59 49.48
N HIS A 601 10.09 -46.26 48.84
CA HIS A 601 9.47 -47.48 49.37
C HIS A 601 10.41 -48.70 49.32
N MET A 602 11.32 -48.76 48.35
CA MET A 602 12.30 -49.84 48.22
C MET A 602 13.44 -49.76 49.25
N VAL A 603 13.83 -48.56 49.69
CA VAL A 603 14.96 -48.35 50.62
C VAL A 603 14.83 -49.14 51.94
N PRO A 604 13.68 -49.14 52.66
CA PRO A 604 13.51 -49.88 53.91
C PRO A 604 13.41 -51.39 53.74
N LEU A 605 12.91 -51.85 52.59
CA LEU A 605 12.65 -53.27 52.35
C LEU A 605 13.93 -54.08 52.11
N ARG A 606 15.06 -53.43 51.81
CA ARG A 606 16.40 -54.00 51.58
C ARG A 606 16.37 -55.46 51.12
N TYR A 607 15.78 -55.71 49.94
CA TYR A 607 15.77 -57.04 49.35
C TYR A 607 17.22 -57.46 49.06
N PRO A 608 17.83 -58.38 49.84
CA PRO A 608 19.27 -58.64 49.77
C PRO A 608 19.71 -59.28 48.45
N GLN A 609 18.75 -59.79 47.67
CA GLN A 609 18.97 -60.50 46.41
C GLN A 609 18.67 -59.64 45.16
N LEU A 610 18.18 -58.40 45.31
CA LEU A 610 17.74 -57.52 44.21
C LEU A 610 18.65 -56.28 44.07
N SER A 611 19.96 -56.44 43.99
CA SER A 611 20.91 -55.31 44.12
C SER A 611 21.43 -54.72 42.80
N ASN A 612 21.06 -55.26 41.63
CA ASN A 612 21.80 -54.96 40.39
C ASN A 612 21.00 -54.23 39.28
N ILE A 613 19.71 -53.93 39.47
CA ILE A 613 18.88 -53.24 38.46
C ILE A 613 18.28 -51.94 39.03
N ASP A 614 18.56 -50.80 38.39
CA ASP A 614 17.85 -49.54 38.62
C ASP A 614 16.62 -49.47 37.70
N LEU A 615 15.43 -49.67 38.27
CA LEU A 615 14.17 -49.63 37.55
C LEU A 615 13.57 -48.21 37.58
N THR A 616 13.22 -47.70 36.40
CA THR A 616 12.36 -46.52 36.23
C THR A 616 11.15 -46.90 35.39
N VAL A 617 9.95 -46.56 35.85
CA VAL A 617 8.67 -46.95 35.21
C VAL A 617 7.88 -45.72 34.78
N ASN A 618 7.47 -45.67 33.51
CA ASN A 618 6.52 -44.67 33.05
C ASN A 618 5.11 -45.27 33.04
N ILE A 619 4.18 -44.67 33.79
CA ILE A 619 2.79 -45.09 33.90
C ILE A 619 1.94 -44.24 32.97
N LEU A 620 1.29 -44.90 32.01
CA LEU A 620 0.59 -44.26 30.90
C LEU A 620 -0.91 -44.56 30.96
N THR A 621 -1.74 -43.54 30.79
CA THR A 621 -3.20 -43.69 30.73
C THR A 621 -3.62 -44.18 29.35
N MET A 622 -4.16 -45.40 29.25
CA MET A 622 -4.45 -46.08 27.97
C MET A 622 -5.28 -45.25 26.96
N GLY A 623 -6.18 -44.38 27.43
CA GLY A 623 -7.01 -43.52 26.57
C GLY A 623 -6.31 -42.28 25.98
N TYR A 624 -5.17 -41.87 26.53
CA TYR A 624 -4.42 -40.69 26.07
C TYR A 624 -3.33 -41.05 25.06
N TRP A 625 -2.68 -42.19 25.25
CA TRP A 625 -1.54 -42.61 24.44
C TRP A 625 -1.99 -43.36 23.18
N PRO A 626 -1.12 -43.48 22.16
CA PRO A 626 -1.35 -44.39 21.05
C PRO A 626 -1.64 -45.81 21.53
N THR A 627 -2.45 -46.55 20.77
CA THR A 627 -2.66 -47.98 21.04
C THR A 627 -1.40 -48.75 20.66
N TYR A 628 -0.84 -49.50 21.61
CA TYR A 628 0.30 -50.37 21.38
C TYR A 628 -0.18 -51.83 21.32
N PRO A 629 0.30 -52.62 20.34
CA PRO A 629 -0.04 -54.04 20.26
C PRO A 629 0.54 -54.77 21.48
N VAL A 630 -0.24 -55.71 22.01
CA VAL A 630 0.21 -56.57 23.11
C VAL A 630 1.28 -57.52 22.58
N CYS A 631 2.40 -57.60 23.27
CA CYS A 631 3.52 -58.47 22.90
C CYS A 631 3.92 -59.28 24.13
N ASP A 632 3.94 -60.61 23.97
CA ASP A 632 4.35 -61.54 25.01
C ASP A 632 5.81 -61.90 24.79
N VAL A 633 6.67 -61.58 25.75
CA VAL A 633 8.10 -61.91 25.71
C VAL A 633 8.53 -62.63 26.99
N THR A 634 9.54 -63.47 26.87
CA THR A 634 10.16 -64.15 28.01
C THR A 634 11.14 -63.21 28.70
N LEU A 635 10.78 -62.70 29.87
CA LEU A 635 11.65 -61.85 30.69
C LEU A 635 12.50 -62.68 31.67
N PRO A 636 13.74 -62.26 31.96
CA PRO A 636 14.54 -62.83 33.04
C PRO A 636 13.81 -62.77 34.38
N VAL A 637 14.05 -63.76 35.23
CA VAL A 637 13.35 -63.93 36.52
C VAL A 637 13.51 -62.68 37.39
N GLU A 638 14.69 -62.07 37.39
CA GLU A 638 14.97 -60.84 38.14
C GLU A 638 14.05 -59.70 37.68
N MET A 639 13.90 -59.50 36.37
CA MET A 639 13.03 -58.45 35.82
C MET A 639 11.56 -58.67 36.20
N VAL A 640 11.09 -59.92 36.16
CA VAL A 640 9.72 -60.28 36.58
C VAL A 640 9.51 -59.98 38.07
N GLN A 641 10.50 -60.26 38.93
CA GLN A 641 10.42 -59.92 40.35
C GLN A 641 10.27 -58.41 40.57
N TYR A 642 11.07 -57.58 39.88
CA TYR A 642 10.94 -56.12 39.93
C TYR A 642 9.55 -55.65 39.44
N GLN A 643 9.05 -56.21 38.34
CA GLN A 643 7.69 -55.91 37.85
C GLN A 643 6.63 -56.25 38.90
N ASN A 644 6.72 -57.39 39.58
CA ASN A 644 5.78 -57.81 40.61
C ASN A 644 5.82 -56.91 41.85
N ILE A 645 7.01 -56.51 42.30
CA ILE A 645 7.18 -55.57 43.42
C ILE A 645 6.56 -54.22 43.07
N PHE A 646 6.85 -53.70 41.87
CA PHE A 646 6.27 -52.45 41.40
C PHE A 646 4.74 -52.55 41.25
N ASN A 647 4.22 -53.63 40.66
CA ASN A 647 2.78 -53.86 40.51
C ASN A 647 2.07 -53.83 41.87
N LYS A 648 2.62 -54.53 42.88
CA LYS A 648 2.06 -54.55 44.23
C LYS A 648 2.09 -53.17 44.89
N PHE A 649 3.19 -52.43 44.75
CA PHE A 649 3.31 -51.05 45.23
C PHE A 649 2.26 -50.13 44.59
N TYR A 650 2.14 -50.18 43.26
CA TYR A 650 1.27 -49.29 42.51
C TYR A 650 -0.20 -49.59 42.81
N LEU A 651 -0.62 -50.86 42.74
CA LEU A 651 -2.01 -51.27 43.01
C LEU A 651 -2.41 -51.08 44.47
N GLY A 652 -1.45 -51.16 45.41
CA GLY A 652 -1.69 -50.84 46.81
C GLY A 652 -2.02 -49.37 47.06
N LYS A 653 -1.47 -48.45 46.25
CA LYS A 653 -1.75 -47.00 46.32
C LYS A 653 -2.90 -46.57 45.41
N HIS A 654 -3.16 -47.30 44.33
CA HIS A 654 -4.15 -46.97 43.31
C HIS A 654 -5.12 -48.13 43.10
N SER A 655 -6.09 -48.25 43.99
CA SER A 655 -7.14 -49.28 43.93
C SER A 655 -8.02 -49.12 42.67
N GLY A 656 -8.52 -50.25 42.16
CA GLY A 656 -9.42 -50.28 40.99
C GLY A 656 -8.72 -50.11 39.63
N ARG A 657 -7.38 -50.10 39.57
CA ARG A 657 -6.62 -50.03 38.30
C ARG A 657 -6.10 -51.41 37.88
N LYS A 658 -5.85 -51.57 36.58
CA LYS A 658 -5.15 -52.71 36.00
C LYS A 658 -3.92 -52.22 35.25
N LEU A 659 -2.78 -52.84 35.48
CA LEU A 659 -1.55 -52.55 34.76
C LEU A 659 -1.35 -53.53 33.61
N GLN A 660 -0.80 -53.03 32.50
CA GLN A 660 -0.37 -53.82 31.36
C GLN A 660 1.01 -53.32 30.93
N TRP A 661 2.02 -54.17 31.05
CA TRP A 661 3.38 -53.85 30.65
C TRP A 661 3.51 -53.87 29.12
N GLN A 662 4.27 -52.94 28.57
CA GLN A 662 4.45 -52.77 27.11
C GLN A 662 5.94 -52.96 26.74
N PRO A 663 6.37 -54.19 26.41
CA PRO A 663 7.77 -54.48 26.11
C PRO A 663 8.36 -53.65 24.95
N THR A 664 7.51 -53.31 23.97
CA THR A 664 7.86 -52.52 22.77
C THR A 664 8.41 -51.13 23.08
N LEU A 665 8.04 -50.55 24.22
CA LEU A 665 8.50 -49.23 24.67
C LEU A 665 9.68 -49.32 25.67
N GLY A 666 10.02 -50.54 26.09
CA GLY A 666 11.08 -50.79 27.06
C GLY A 666 12.47 -50.54 26.46
N HIS A 667 13.33 -49.95 27.27
CA HIS A 667 14.76 -49.82 26.96
C HIS A 667 15.56 -49.96 28.25
N CYS A 668 16.82 -50.37 28.13
CA CYS A 668 17.71 -50.47 29.27
C CYS A 668 19.16 -50.16 28.88
N VAL A 669 20.00 -50.07 29.90
CA VAL A 669 21.45 -49.93 29.77
C VAL A 669 22.07 -51.25 30.21
N LEU A 670 22.81 -51.89 29.31
CA LEU A 670 23.56 -53.09 29.62
C LEU A 670 25.04 -52.77 29.80
N ASN A 671 25.65 -53.32 30.84
CA ASN A 671 27.08 -53.30 31.05
C ASN A 671 27.71 -54.49 30.32
N ALA A 672 28.33 -54.24 29.17
CA ALA A 672 28.98 -55.26 28.36
C ALA A 672 30.50 -55.25 28.59
N THR A 673 31.09 -56.44 28.75
CA THR A 673 32.54 -56.60 28.89
C THR A 673 33.10 -57.22 27.62
N PHE A 674 33.92 -56.46 26.89
CA PHE A 674 34.62 -56.92 25.68
C PHE A 674 36.13 -57.00 25.97
N ALA A 675 36.90 -57.60 25.04
CA ALA A 675 38.35 -57.73 25.19
C ALA A 675 39.08 -56.38 25.34
N GLN A 676 38.55 -55.31 24.71
CA GLN A 676 39.10 -53.95 24.78
C GLN A 676 38.51 -53.09 25.93
N GLY A 677 37.74 -53.69 26.84
CA GLY A 677 37.23 -53.04 28.03
C GLY A 677 35.71 -53.04 28.15
N LYS A 678 35.23 -52.42 29.24
CA LYS A 678 33.80 -52.32 29.56
C LYS A 678 33.13 -51.21 28.74
N LYS A 679 31.90 -51.46 28.31
CA LYS A 679 31.06 -50.53 27.56
C LYS A 679 29.63 -50.54 28.11
N GLU A 680 28.95 -49.41 27.99
CA GLU A 680 27.51 -49.31 28.25
C GLU A 680 26.74 -49.35 26.93
N LEU A 681 25.84 -50.30 26.78
CA LEU A 681 24.98 -50.42 25.61
C LEU A 681 23.59 -49.91 25.95
N LEU A 682 23.16 -48.83 25.30
CA LEU A 682 21.78 -48.34 25.35
C LEU A 682 20.96 -49.06 24.27
N VAL A 683 20.09 -49.96 24.71
CA VAL A 683 19.39 -50.94 23.88
C VAL A 683 17.89 -50.96 24.18
N SER A 684 17.07 -51.38 23.20
CA SER A 684 15.66 -51.73 23.45
C SER A 684 15.55 -52.98 24.31
N LEU A 685 14.38 -53.22 24.90
CA LEU A 685 14.15 -54.42 25.71
C LEU A 685 14.35 -55.69 24.88
N PHE A 686 13.87 -55.73 23.63
CA PHE A 686 14.07 -56.86 22.72
C PHE A 686 15.55 -57.13 22.47
N GLN A 687 16.33 -56.09 22.20
CA GLN A 687 17.79 -56.20 22.06
C GLN A 687 18.44 -56.73 23.33
N ALA A 688 17.98 -56.29 24.50
CA ALA A 688 18.52 -56.73 25.78
C ALA A 688 18.25 -58.22 26.03
N LEU A 689 17.03 -58.69 25.78
CA LEU A 689 16.68 -60.12 25.92
C LEU A 689 17.57 -61.00 25.06
N VAL A 690 17.81 -60.61 23.80
CA VAL A 690 18.70 -61.35 22.90
C VAL A 690 20.14 -61.35 23.42
N LEU A 691 20.68 -60.20 23.83
CA LEU A 691 22.06 -60.09 24.29
C LEU A 691 22.33 -60.85 25.60
N LEU A 692 21.34 -60.93 26.49
CA LEU A 692 21.47 -61.64 27.77
C LEU A 692 21.63 -63.15 27.59
N LEU A 693 21.10 -63.74 26.52
CA LEU A 693 21.29 -65.16 26.19
C LEU A 693 22.78 -65.51 25.99
N PHE A 694 23.58 -64.54 25.52
CA PHE A 694 25.01 -64.74 25.26
C PHE A 694 25.88 -64.78 26.52
N ASN A 695 25.30 -64.59 27.71
CA ASN A 695 26.02 -64.80 28.97
C ASN A 695 26.25 -66.30 29.25
N GLU A 696 25.39 -67.18 28.73
CA GLU A 696 25.46 -68.63 28.95
C GLU A 696 25.87 -69.39 27.68
N ILE A 697 25.49 -68.89 26.49
CA ILE A 697 25.67 -69.59 25.21
C ILE A 697 26.44 -68.71 24.23
N THR A 698 27.49 -69.23 23.59
CA THR A 698 28.36 -68.42 22.71
C THR A 698 27.87 -68.31 21.26
N GLU A 699 27.07 -69.27 20.80
CA GLU A 699 26.54 -69.37 19.43
C GLU A 699 25.07 -69.80 19.49
N LEU A 700 24.19 -69.05 18.83
CA LEU A 700 22.74 -69.32 18.79
C LEU A 700 22.21 -69.16 17.36
N THR A 701 21.31 -70.05 16.96
CA THR A 701 20.52 -69.96 15.72
C THR A 701 19.34 -69.00 15.87
N PHE A 702 18.78 -68.54 14.76
CA PHE A 702 17.57 -67.72 14.78
C PHE A 702 16.41 -68.37 15.56
N GLU A 703 16.15 -69.66 15.33
CA GLU A 703 15.06 -70.41 15.99
C GLU A 703 15.27 -70.58 17.50
N GLU A 704 16.52 -70.78 17.95
CA GLU A 704 16.85 -70.87 19.38
C GLU A 704 16.60 -69.53 20.09
N ILE A 705 17.01 -68.41 19.47
CA ILE A 705 16.77 -67.07 20.03
C ILE A 705 15.27 -66.77 20.08
N LYS A 706 14.54 -67.10 19.01
CA LYS A 706 13.09 -66.94 18.92
C LYS A 706 12.37 -67.70 20.03
N THR A 707 12.72 -68.97 20.21
CA THR A 707 12.13 -69.83 21.25
C THR A 707 12.46 -69.32 22.65
N ALA A 708 13.71 -68.90 22.91
CA ALA A 708 14.15 -68.46 24.22
C ALA A 708 13.52 -67.12 24.65
N THR A 709 13.39 -66.18 23.72
CA THR A 709 12.86 -64.82 24.00
C THR A 709 11.37 -64.65 23.76
N ASN A 710 10.76 -65.55 22.99
CA ASN A 710 9.37 -65.47 22.50
C ASN A 710 9.06 -64.17 21.71
N ILE A 711 10.04 -63.59 21.02
CA ILE A 711 9.82 -62.39 20.19
C ILE A 711 9.25 -62.79 18.82
N GLU A 712 8.24 -62.04 18.35
CA GLU A 712 7.64 -62.25 17.03
C GLU A 712 8.66 -62.13 15.89
N ASP A 713 8.53 -62.97 14.88
CA ASP A 713 9.46 -63.14 13.77
C ASP A 713 9.91 -61.81 13.13
N GLY A 714 8.96 -60.95 12.75
CA GLY A 714 9.24 -59.68 12.09
C GLY A 714 9.95 -58.66 12.99
N GLU A 715 9.71 -58.68 14.30
CA GLU A 715 10.41 -57.82 15.27
C GLU A 715 11.79 -58.40 15.63
N LEU A 716 11.90 -59.72 15.74
CA LEU A 716 13.16 -60.40 16.03
C LEU A 716 14.18 -60.19 14.90
N ARG A 717 13.76 -60.31 13.63
CA ARG A 717 14.65 -60.03 12.49
C ARG A 717 15.17 -58.59 12.50
N ARG A 718 14.31 -57.61 12.80
CA ARG A 718 14.71 -56.19 12.93
C ARG A 718 15.68 -55.99 14.10
N THR A 719 15.39 -56.62 15.24
CA THR A 719 16.24 -56.62 16.43
C THR A 719 17.62 -57.20 16.11
N LEU A 720 17.71 -58.38 15.50
CA LEU A 720 18.97 -59.02 15.13
C LEU A 720 19.72 -58.27 14.04
N GLN A 721 19.03 -57.70 13.05
CA GLN A 721 19.64 -56.85 12.03
C GLN A 721 20.32 -55.63 12.66
N SER A 722 19.71 -55.03 13.68
CA SER A 722 20.29 -53.89 14.40
C SER A 722 21.56 -54.24 15.17
N LEU A 723 21.61 -55.45 15.76
CA LEU A 723 22.71 -55.93 16.60
C LEU A 723 23.88 -56.52 15.77
N ALA A 724 23.58 -57.15 14.62
CA ALA A 724 24.54 -57.96 13.86
C ALA A 724 24.97 -57.32 12.52
N CYS A 725 24.04 -56.68 11.83
CA CYS A 725 24.25 -56.17 10.46
C CYS A 725 24.52 -54.66 10.41
N GLY A 726 24.23 -53.95 11.51
CA GLY A 726 24.37 -52.50 11.63
C GLY A 726 25.81 -51.99 11.75
N LYS A 727 25.94 -50.72 12.17
CA LYS A 727 27.23 -50.06 12.42
C LYS A 727 27.91 -50.60 13.68
N ALA A 728 27.13 -50.82 14.74
CA ALA A 728 27.60 -51.38 16.01
C ALA A 728 27.29 -52.88 16.06
N ARG A 729 28.22 -53.70 15.55
CA ARG A 729 28.08 -55.16 15.42
C ARG A 729 28.51 -55.86 16.71
N VAL A 730 27.67 -55.80 17.72
CA VAL A 730 27.93 -56.44 19.03
C VAL A 730 27.83 -57.97 18.97
N ILE A 731 27.11 -58.49 17.98
CA ILE A 731 27.09 -59.91 17.61
C ILE A 731 27.46 -60.04 16.12
N GLN A 732 27.94 -61.21 15.71
CA GLN A 732 28.31 -61.52 14.33
C GLN A 732 27.29 -62.51 13.73
N LYS A 733 26.81 -62.21 12.51
CA LYS A 733 25.94 -63.10 11.74
C LYS A 733 26.74 -64.02 10.82
N MET A 734 26.37 -65.29 10.77
CA MET A 734 26.90 -66.30 9.85
C MET A 734 25.77 -67.00 9.08
N PRO A 735 25.78 -66.97 7.73
CA PRO A 735 26.68 -66.21 6.85
C PRO A 735 26.49 -64.69 6.97
N ARG A 736 27.53 -63.91 6.63
CA ARG A 736 27.45 -62.44 6.64
C ARG A 736 26.50 -61.94 5.54
N GLY A 737 25.63 -61.00 5.86
CA GLY A 737 24.64 -60.44 4.94
C GLY A 737 23.93 -59.24 5.55
N ARG A 738 23.11 -58.55 4.77
CA ARG A 738 22.30 -57.42 5.27
C ARG A 738 21.04 -57.89 5.99
N ASP A 739 20.47 -59.01 5.55
CA ASP A 739 19.20 -59.54 6.03
C ASP A 739 19.41 -60.77 6.92
N VAL A 740 18.39 -61.07 7.73
CA VAL A 740 18.37 -62.18 8.69
C VAL A 740 17.43 -63.26 8.17
N GLY A 741 17.97 -64.44 7.87
CA GLY A 741 17.26 -65.65 7.48
C GLY A 741 17.17 -66.70 8.59
N ASP A 742 16.39 -67.74 8.37
CA ASP A 742 16.01 -68.72 9.42
C ASP A 742 17.15 -69.65 9.81
N ALA A 743 18.05 -69.93 8.85
CA ALA A 743 19.24 -70.76 9.06
C ALA A 743 20.45 -69.96 9.56
N ASP A 744 20.30 -68.65 9.79
CA ASP A 744 21.41 -67.81 10.25
C ASP A 744 21.79 -68.13 11.70
N LYS A 745 23.10 -68.05 11.95
CA LYS A 745 23.69 -68.18 13.28
C LYS A 745 24.28 -66.87 13.76
N PHE A 746 24.23 -66.66 15.05
CA PHE A 746 24.69 -65.45 15.72
C PHE A 746 25.70 -65.80 16.80
N LEU A 747 26.85 -65.12 16.77
CA LEU A 747 27.94 -65.31 17.72
C LEU A 747 28.26 -64.01 18.45
N PHE A 748 28.62 -64.09 19.73
CA PHE A 748 29.10 -62.93 20.48
C PHE A 748 30.41 -62.39 19.88
N ASN A 749 30.45 -61.08 19.56
CA ASN A 749 31.62 -60.45 18.97
C ASN A 749 32.64 -60.03 20.04
N LYS A 750 33.55 -60.93 20.41
CA LYS A 750 34.60 -60.67 21.41
C LYS A 750 35.54 -59.52 21.02
N ASP A 751 35.76 -59.35 19.72
CA ASP A 751 36.66 -58.34 19.13
C ASP A 751 35.96 -57.02 18.81
N PHE A 752 34.77 -56.79 19.38
CA PHE A 752 34.03 -55.55 19.13
C PHE A 752 34.81 -54.31 19.63
N THR A 753 35.02 -53.35 18.72
CA THR A 753 35.71 -52.10 19.00
C THR A 753 34.80 -50.89 18.77
N ASN A 754 34.74 -49.96 19.71
CA ASN A 754 34.07 -48.67 19.51
C ASN A 754 34.78 -47.56 20.32
N LYS A 755 34.91 -46.37 19.71
CA LYS A 755 35.55 -45.21 20.34
C LYS A 755 34.77 -44.69 21.56
N LEU A 756 33.44 -44.81 21.55
CA LEU A 756 32.58 -44.34 22.63
C LEU A 756 32.49 -45.36 23.76
N PHE A 757 32.36 -44.90 25.01
CA PHE A 757 32.07 -45.75 26.17
C PHE A 757 30.59 -46.16 26.21
N ARG A 758 29.71 -45.18 26.00
CA ARG A 758 28.26 -45.38 25.94
C ARG A 758 27.80 -45.41 24.49
N ILE A 759 27.23 -46.53 24.06
CA ILE A 759 26.92 -46.84 22.67
C ILE A 759 25.42 -47.02 22.54
N LYS A 760 24.80 -46.26 21.63
CA LYS A 760 23.38 -46.40 21.31
C LYS A 760 23.19 -47.29 20.11
N ILE A 761 22.58 -48.46 20.31
CA ILE A 761 22.40 -49.47 19.25
C ILE A 761 20.98 -49.42 18.65
N ASN A 762 20.07 -48.68 19.28
CA ASN A 762 18.66 -48.60 18.89
C ASN A 762 18.36 -47.85 17.56
N GLN A 763 19.38 -47.45 16.81
CA GLN A 763 19.25 -46.55 15.65
C GLN A 763 18.47 -47.18 14.48
N ILE A 764 18.57 -48.49 14.26
CA ILE A 764 17.94 -49.18 13.11
C ILE A 764 16.42 -49.41 13.34
N GLN A 765 15.98 -49.59 14.58
CA GLN A 765 14.55 -49.58 14.95
C GLN A 765 13.97 -48.15 14.85
N ASP A 766 14.78 -47.12 15.14
CA ASP A 766 14.39 -45.71 15.04
C ASP A 766 14.31 -45.15 13.60
N GLU A 767 15.10 -45.70 12.66
CA GLU A 767 15.22 -45.21 11.26
C GLU A 767 14.20 -45.81 10.28
N ARG A 768 13.72 -47.05 10.48
CA ARG A 768 12.79 -47.73 9.54
C ARG A 768 11.31 -47.57 9.86
N ASP A 769 10.98 -47.00 11.00
CA ASP A 769 9.63 -46.55 11.37
C ASP A 769 9.26 -45.16 10.78
N GLN A 770 10.12 -44.57 9.94
CA GLN A 770 10.00 -43.23 9.34
C GLN A 770 9.16 -43.20 8.06
#